data_AF-A0A2L0F7Y0-F1
#
_entry.id   AF-A0A2L0F7Y0-F1
#
_cell.length_a   1.000
_cell.length_b   1.000
_cell.length_c   1.000
_cell.angle_alpha   90.00
_cell.angle_beta   90.00
_cell.angle_gamma   90.00
#
_symmetry.space_group_name_H-M   'P 1'
#
loop_
_entity.id
_entity.type
_entity.pdbx_description
1 polymer ?
#
loop_
_entity_poly.entity_id
_entity_poly.type
_entity_poly.pdbx_seq_one_letter_code
_entity_poly.pdbx_strand_id
1 'polypeptide(L)'
;MVDASPITAVLGPTNTGKTHRAIERMLAHDSGMIGLPLRLLAREVYDRVTTRVGEARVALVTGEEKRVPRRPDYWVCTVEAMPIDLAVDFLAIDEIQLAAHDQRGHVFTERLLLARGRRETWFLGADTMRPLMSELVPTAKIVQHPRLSRLSSAGAGKLGRLPPRSAVVAFSTPQVYEIAERLRAQRGGAAVVFGALSPRTRNAQVALFQSGEVDYLVATDAIGMGLNLDVRHVAFAALRKFDGREVRDLAPAELAQIAGRAGRHLADGTFGTVAPLSLPDGVAAAIEMHRFPAVRRLLWRSSELDRSSIDALLASLRERPRARSLRLVDDAEDTAALARLAEDPEIRARARGPEAVGLLWEVCRIPDFRKLLFESHVALLAEVFGQLSGPAGALDEGWMASRVAEIDDVGGDVDTLISRIASIRTWTYISNHARWVRDAGVWQERTRAIEDRLSDALHERLVQRFVERGGPSRGGRAAPRVTRRAEPAEEPVEVAPGHPFARIAALRALLPSAPLPPAPEDDRAGWVESIVAAPQERFSIDVAGRIFDGDVLLGQLARGPTLLLPDVRLAALEDLGAGARSRVLRRLVAFARDLVEELLGALRSPEVRALPAAARGIVYQLEQGLGTAMARDAEEQLAELAPEDRALLNARGIEVGERVIYVAHLLRRRAVERRLALCAAWFDPARLPACPAPGAVSVVVARGVDPRVYAAIGYPVFGTRAIRADVAERVHKALASGERAERLSGWMGCPAREAPQVAAVLMG
;
A
#
# COMPACT_ATOMS: atom_id res chain seq x y z
N MET A 1 15.48 -43.62 1.61
CA MET A 1 15.87 -42.22 1.35
C MET A 1 15.15 -41.83 0.07
N VAL A 2 14.11 -41.01 0.16
CA VAL A 2 13.49 -40.42 -1.04
C VAL A 2 14.48 -39.36 -1.51
N ASP A 3 15.09 -39.53 -2.68
CA ASP A 3 16.00 -38.52 -3.24
C ASP A 3 15.26 -37.19 -3.30
N ALA A 4 15.73 -36.21 -2.52
CA ALA A 4 15.13 -34.88 -2.49
C ALA A 4 15.28 -34.25 -3.88
N SER A 5 14.20 -33.72 -4.43
CA SER A 5 14.20 -33.06 -5.75
C SER A 5 15.29 -31.96 -5.81
N PRO A 6 16.16 -31.92 -6.82
CA PRO A 6 17.18 -30.87 -6.95
C PRO A 6 16.55 -29.47 -6.95
N ILE A 7 17.18 -28.57 -6.18
CA ILE A 7 16.79 -27.16 -6.09
C ILE A 7 17.89 -26.32 -6.74
N THR A 8 17.51 -25.42 -7.66
CA THR A 8 18.43 -24.48 -8.31
C THR A 8 17.99 -23.05 -8.05
N ALA A 9 18.89 -22.21 -7.60
CA ALA A 9 18.68 -20.77 -7.45
C ALA A 9 19.38 -20.03 -8.58
N VAL A 10 18.63 -19.55 -9.56
CA VAL A 10 19.15 -18.78 -10.69
C VAL A 10 19.11 -17.29 -10.32
N LEU A 11 20.27 -16.74 -9.94
CA LEU A 11 20.39 -15.38 -9.42
C LEU A 11 21.14 -14.47 -10.38
N GLY A 12 20.67 -13.24 -10.56
CA GLY A 12 21.33 -12.23 -11.39
C GLY A 12 20.48 -10.98 -11.62
N PRO A 13 21.00 -9.94 -12.30
CA PRO A 13 20.26 -8.71 -12.58
C PRO A 13 19.07 -8.91 -13.54
N THR A 14 18.30 -7.85 -13.77
CA THR A 14 17.26 -7.83 -14.82
C THR A 14 17.88 -8.00 -16.22
N ASN A 15 17.08 -8.42 -17.20
CA ASN A 15 17.52 -8.69 -18.59
C ASN A 15 18.61 -9.78 -18.70
N THR A 16 18.43 -10.89 -18.00
CA THR A 16 19.35 -12.06 -17.97
C THR A 16 18.77 -13.32 -18.62
N GLY A 17 17.51 -13.28 -19.08
CA GLY A 17 16.84 -14.42 -19.71
C GLY A 17 16.43 -15.55 -18.74
N LYS A 18 16.48 -15.34 -17.42
CA LYS A 18 16.16 -16.35 -16.38
C LYS A 18 14.78 -16.98 -16.57
N THR A 19 13.74 -16.16 -16.66
CA THR A 19 12.34 -16.62 -16.83
C THR A 19 12.17 -17.39 -18.14
N HIS A 20 12.81 -16.95 -19.22
CA HIS A 20 12.77 -17.68 -20.50
C HIS A 20 13.38 -19.08 -20.34
N ARG A 21 14.54 -19.21 -19.70
CA ARG A 21 15.19 -20.51 -19.45
C ARG A 21 14.34 -21.41 -18.57
N ALA A 22 13.70 -20.85 -17.54
CA ALA A 22 12.79 -21.60 -16.68
C ALA A 22 11.58 -22.14 -17.47
N ILE A 23 11.02 -21.36 -18.40
CA ILE A 23 9.93 -21.82 -19.28
C ILE A 23 10.41 -22.95 -20.20
N GLU A 24 11.57 -22.81 -20.85
CA GLU A 24 12.12 -23.91 -21.67
C GLU A 24 12.32 -25.18 -20.84
N ARG A 25 12.84 -25.03 -19.62
CA ARG A 25 13.07 -26.16 -18.71
C ARG A 25 11.76 -26.80 -18.25
N MET A 26 10.76 -25.99 -17.93
CA MET A 26 9.41 -26.46 -17.57
C MET A 26 8.80 -27.30 -18.69
N LEU A 27 8.92 -26.85 -19.94
CA LEU A 27 8.35 -27.54 -21.10
C LEU A 27 9.11 -28.81 -21.49
N ALA A 28 10.31 -29.03 -20.94
CA ALA A 28 11.04 -30.30 -21.04
C ALA A 28 10.55 -31.37 -20.06
N HIS A 29 9.58 -31.05 -19.19
CA HIS A 29 8.97 -31.97 -18.23
C HIS A 29 7.51 -32.28 -18.62
N ASP A 30 7.02 -33.43 -18.15
CA ASP A 30 5.66 -33.92 -18.40
C ASP A 30 4.59 -33.01 -17.76
N SER A 31 4.92 -32.39 -16.63
CA SER A 31 4.07 -31.41 -15.93
C SER A 31 4.91 -30.31 -15.30
N GLY A 32 4.36 -29.11 -15.20
CA GLY A 32 5.10 -27.98 -14.64
C GLY A 32 4.24 -26.86 -14.08
N MET A 33 4.82 -26.09 -13.17
CA MET A 33 4.18 -24.92 -12.56
C MET A 33 5.16 -23.76 -12.47
N ILE A 34 4.71 -22.56 -12.81
CA ILE A 34 5.50 -21.34 -12.66
C ILE A 34 4.69 -20.25 -11.93
N GLY A 35 5.28 -19.74 -10.84
CA GLY A 35 4.77 -18.62 -10.05
C GLY A 35 5.41 -17.32 -10.47
N LEU A 36 4.57 -16.35 -10.82
CA LEU A 36 4.98 -15.04 -11.32
C LEU A 36 4.49 -13.95 -10.38
N PRO A 37 5.24 -12.85 -10.22
CA PRO A 37 4.93 -11.84 -9.22
C PRO A 37 3.78 -10.91 -9.62
N LEU A 38 3.39 -10.92 -10.89
CA LEU A 38 2.40 -10.00 -11.45
C LEU A 38 1.46 -10.73 -12.40
N ARG A 39 0.18 -10.35 -12.34
CA ARG A 39 -0.87 -10.85 -13.25
C ARG A 39 -0.49 -10.67 -14.72
N LEU A 40 0.12 -9.54 -15.07
CA LEU A 40 0.49 -9.27 -16.47
C LEU A 40 1.56 -10.25 -16.99
N LEU A 41 2.54 -10.58 -16.15
CA LEU A 41 3.56 -11.58 -16.46
C LEU A 41 2.94 -12.97 -16.56
N ALA A 42 2.04 -13.32 -15.64
CA ALA A 42 1.29 -14.58 -15.71
C ALA A 42 0.54 -14.71 -17.04
N ARG A 43 -0.10 -13.64 -17.50
CA ARG A 43 -0.77 -13.63 -18.80
C ARG A 43 0.21 -13.78 -19.97
N GLU A 44 1.30 -13.01 -19.98
CA GLU A 44 2.32 -13.10 -21.04
C GLU A 44 2.93 -14.50 -21.15
N VAL A 45 3.27 -15.11 -20.01
CA VAL A 45 3.82 -16.47 -19.95
C VAL A 45 2.78 -17.50 -20.37
N TYR A 46 1.52 -17.33 -19.95
CA TYR A 46 0.41 -18.19 -20.38
C TYR A 46 0.22 -18.16 -21.89
N ASP A 47 0.16 -16.98 -22.51
CA ASP A 47 -0.03 -16.84 -23.96
C ASP A 47 1.16 -17.49 -24.73
N ARG A 48 2.39 -17.29 -24.24
CA ARG A 48 3.61 -17.91 -24.81
C ARG A 48 3.61 -19.43 -24.72
N VAL A 49 3.28 -19.99 -23.55
CA VAL A 49 3.25 -21.44 -23.34
C VAL A 49 2.10 -22.06 -24.15
N THR A 50 0.92 -21.43 -24.12
CA THR A 50 -0.27 -21.84 -24.90
C THR A 50 0.03 -21.91 -26.38
N THR A 51 0.75 -20.93 -26.94
CA THR A 51 1.16 -20.93 -28.36
C THR A 51 1.99 -22.16 -28.72
N ARG A 52 2.72 -22.74 -27.77
CA ARG A 52 3.66 -23.84 -28.02
C ARG A 52 3.08 -25.23 -27.77
N VAL A 53 2.22 -25.38 -26.76
CA VAL A 53 1.67 -26.70 -26.34
C VAL A 53 0.14 -26.82 -26.48
N GLY A 54 -0.54 -25.72 -26.82
CA GLY A 54 -1.99 -25.66 -26.99
C GLY A 54 -2.75 -25.32 -25.69
N GLU A 55 -3.86 -24.60 -25.83
CA GLU A 55 -4.64 -24.04 -24.71
C GLU A 55 -5.21 -25.12 -23.78
N ALA A 56 -5.57 -26.28 -24.32
CA ALA A 56 -6.14 -27.39 -23.55
C ALA A 56 -5.18 -27.96 -22.48
N ARG A 57 -3.88 -27.68 -22.58
CA ARG A 57 -2.84 -28.21 -21.69
C ARG A 57 -2.33 -27.19 -20.66
N VAL A 58 -2.81 -25.94 -20.70
CA VAL A 58 -2.25 -24.85 -19.91
C VAL A 58 -3.35 -24.21 -19.06
N ALA A 59 -3.13 -24.15 -17.74
CA ALA A 59 -3.96 -23.41 -16.81
C ALA A 59 -3.37 -22.01 -16.55
N LEU A 60 -4.22 -21.00 -16.48
CA LEU A 60 -3.91 -19.66 -15.95
C LEU A 60 -4.66 -19.47 -14.63
N VAL A 61 -3.93 -19.22 -13.55
CA VAL A 61 -4.52 -19.01 -12.21
C VAL A 61 -3.98 -17.73 -11.58
N THR A 62 -4.81 -16.70 -11.50
CA THR A 62 -4.53 -15.46 -10.76
C THR A 62 -5.65 -15.20 -9.74
N GLY A 63 -5.55 -14.15 -8.93
CA GLY A 63 -6.61 -13.80 -7.98
C GLY A 63 -7.93 -13.38 -8.67
N GLU A 64 -7.82 -12.78 -9.85
CA GLU A 64 -8.94 -12.20 -10.60
C GLU A 64 -9.36 -13.02 -11.83
N GLU A 65 -8.53 -13.94 -12.32
CA GLU A 65 -8.83 -14.74 -13.50
C GLU A 65 -8.37 -16.19 -13.32
N LYS A 66 -9.29 -17.13 -13.57
CA LYS A 66 -9.02 -18.56 -13.50
C LYS A 66 -9.48 -19.25 -14.78
N ARG A 67 -8.52 -19.73 -15.57
CA ARG A 67 -8.76 -20.55 -16.77
C ARG A 67 -8.12 -21.91 -16.55
N VAL A 68 -8.92 -22.92 -16.27
CA VAL A 68 -8.43 -24.27 -15.98
C VAL A 68 -9.12 -25.24 -16.95
N PRO A 69 -8.40 -25.77 -17.95
CA PRO A 69 -8.95 -26.79 -18.83
C PRO A 69 -9.17 -28.11 -18.06
N ARG A 70 -9.80 -29.11 -18.70
CA ARG A 70 -10.15 -30.38 -18.02
C ARG A 70 -8.93 -31.19 -17.55
N ARG A 71 -7.79 -31.10 -18.27
CA ARG A 71 -6.56 -31.85 -17.97
C ARG A 71 -5.32 -31.00 -18.30
N PRO A 72 -4.98 -30.00 -17.46
CA PRO A 72 -3.80 -29.17 -17.66
C PRO A 72 -2.53 -29.90 -17.22
N ASP A 73 -1.49 -29.81 -18.02
CA ASP A 73 -0.15 -30.29 -17.69
C ASP A 73 0.71 -29.16 -17.11
N TYR A 74 0.45 -27.92 -17.55
CA TYR A 74 1.22 -26.74 -17.18
C TYR A 74 0.36 -25.71 -16.46
N TRP A 75 0.88 -25.17 -15.37
CA TRP A 75 0.20 -24.22 -14.50
C TRP A 75 0.96 -22.89 -14.46
N VAL A 76 0.38 -21.85 -15.05
CA VAL A 76 0.92 -20.49 -15.01
C VAL A 76 0.11 -19.69 -14.00
N CYS A 77 0.76 -19.20 -12.95
CA CYS A 77 0.04 -18.58 -11.84
C CYS A 77 0.73 -17.34 -11.29
N THR A 78 -0.03 -16.48 -10.62
CA THR A 78 0.59 -15.55 -9.66
C THR A 78 1.04 -16.32 -8.43
N VAL A 79 2.15 -15.92 -7.80
CA VAL A 79 2.72 -16.63 -6.62
C VAL A 79 1.67 -16.82 -5.50
N GLU A 80 0.80 -15.85 -5.29
CA GLU A 80 -0.31 -15.91 -4.32
C GLU A 80 -1.38 -16.93 -4.66
N ALA A 81 -1.66 -17.13 -5.96
CA ALA A 81 -2.71 -18.01 -6.45
C ALA A 81 -2.15 -19.40 -6.84
N MET A 82 -0.88 -19.65 -6.54
CA MET A 82 -0.20 -20.90 -6.82
C MET A 82 -0.88 -22.05 -6.07
N PRO A 83 -1.37 -23.10 -6.77
CA PRO A 83 -2.03 -24.24 -6.15
C PRO A 83 -0.97 -25.21 -5.56
N ILE A 84 -0.57 -24.97 -4.32
CA ILE A 84 0.52 -25.72 -3.67
C ILE A 84 0.22 -27.21 -3.41
N ASP A 85 -1.05 -27.60 -3.36
CA ASP A 85 -1.45 -29.00 -3.19
C ASP A 85 -1.27 -29.83 -4.48
N LEU A 86 -1.03 -29.18 -5.62
CA LEU A 86 -0.79 -29.84 -6.90
C LEU A 86 0.69 -30.18 -7.05
N ALA A 87 0.99 -31.47 -7.02
CA ALA A 87 2.32 -31.95 -7.36
C ALA A 87 2.54 -31.89 -8.89
N VAL A 88 3.63 -31.24 -9.29
CA VAL A 88 4.11 -31.15 -10.68
C VAL A 88 5.57 -31.58 -10.75
N ASP A 89 6.07 -31.97 -11.91
CA ASP A 89 7.46 -32.43 -12.04
C ASP A 89 8.46 -31.28 -11.92
N PHE A 90 8.16 -30.15 -12.56
CA PHE A 90 8.97 -28.94 -12.49
C PHE A 90 8.22 -27.80 -11.81
N LEU A 91 8.84 -27.14 -10.82
CA LEU A 91 8.29 -25.95 -10.18
C LEU A 91 9.27 -24.79 -10.29
N ALA A 92 8.80 -23.61 -10.68
CA ALA A 92 9.59 -22.38 -10.68
C ALA A 92 8.87 -21.22 -9.99
N ILE A 93 9.64 -20.37 -9.30
CA ILE A 93 9.15 -19.12 -8.71
C ILE A 93 10.04 -17.97 -9.14
N ASP A 94 9.44 -16.95 -9.75
CA ASP A 94 10.15 -15.77 -10.25
C ASP A 94 10.17 -14.62 -9.23
N GLU A 95 11.18 -13.76 -9.34
CA GLU A 95 11.43 -12.59 -8.49
C GLU A 95 11.42 -12.89 -6.97
N ILE A 96 12.15 -13.92 -6.55
CA ILE A 96 12.16 -14.42 -5.16
C ILE A 96 12.58 -13.37 -4.13
N GLN A 97 13.29 -12.32 -4.54
CA GLN A 97 13.61 -11.18 -3.66
C GLN A 97 12.37 -10.41 -3.16
N LEU A 98 11.21 -10.60 -3.78
CA LEU A 98 9.94 -10.07 -3.27
C LEU A 98 9.53 -10.69 -1.93
N ALA A 99 10.20 -11.74 -1.47
CA ALA A 99 10.09 -12.24 -0.09
C ALA A 99 10.44 -11.16 0.97
N ALA A 100 11.15 -10.10 0.59
CA ALA A 100 11.43 -8.95 1.45
C ALA A 100 10.36 -7.83 1.38
N HIS A 101 9.30 -7.98 0.59
CA HIS A 101 8.29 -6.94 0.38
C HIS A 101 7.28 -6.85 1.54
N ASP A 102 7.14 -5.68 2.16
CA ASP A 102 6.32 -5.42 3.37
C ASP A 102 4.95 -6.11 3.42
N GLN A 103 4.12 -5.94 2.38
CA GLN A 103 2.75 -6.48 2.41
C GLN A 103 2.65 -7.97 1.98
N ARG A 104 3.31 -8.36 0.87
CA ARG A 104 3.10 -9.67 0.22
C ARG A 104 4.29 -10.64 0.33
N GLY A 105 5.39 -10.21 0.92
CA GLY A 105 6.64 -10.99 0.97
C GLY A 105 6.51 -12.29 1.75
N HIS A 106 5.65 -12.33 2.76
CA HIS A 106 5.38 -13.55 3.53
C HIS A 106 4.90 -14.72 2.67
N VAL A 107 4.16 -14.45 1.58
CA VAL A 107 3.73 -15.48 0.63
C VAL A 107 4.93 -16.03 -0.15
N PHE A 108 5.82 -15.15 -0.64
CA PHE A 108 7.02 -15.58 -1.36
C PHE A 108 7.96 -16.39 -0.45
N THR A 109 8.10 -15.98 0.81
CA THR A 109 8.87 -16.73 1.81
C THR A 109 8.25 -18.09 2.09
N GLU A 110 6.93 -18.18 2.22
CA GLU A 110 6.23 -19.47 2.37
C GLU A 110 6.54 -20.38 1.17
N ARG A 111 6.43 -19.87 -0.06
CA ARG A 111 6.72 -20.67 -1.25
C ARG A 111 8.21 -21.05 -1.37
N LEU A 112 9.12 -20.16 -0.98
CA LEU A 112 10.55 -20.45 -0.90
C LEU A 112 10.81 -21.66 0.02
N LEU A 113 10.20 -21.65 1.20
CA LEU A 113 10.42 -22.68 2.22
C LEU A 113 9.73 -24.00 1.88
N LEU A 114 8.50 -23.96 1.34
CA LEU A 114 7.62 -25.14 1.28
C LEU A 114 7.35 -25.68 -0.13
N ALA A 115 7.38 -24.86 -1.19
CA ALA A 115 6.96 -25.31 -2.52
C ALA A 115 8.07 -26.09 -3.22
N ARG A 116 7.78 -27.31 -3.70
CA ARG A 116 8.73 -28.18 -4.40
C ARG A 116 8.08 -28.88 -5.60
N GLY A 117 8.83 -29.00 -6.69
CA GLY A 117 8.49 -29.91 -7.78
C GLY A 117 8.94 -31.34 -7.46
N ARG A 118 8.29 -32.36 -8.03
CA ARG A 118 8.65 -33.77 -7.82
C ARG A 118 10.04 -34.10 -8.33
N ARG A 119 10.45 -33.50 -9.45
CA ARG A 119 11.74 -33.77 -10.11
C ARG A 119 12.69 -32.59 -10.02
N GLU A 120 12.21 -31.35 -10.09
CA GLU A 120 13.09 -30.18 -10.11
C GLU A 120 12.39 -28.90 -9.61
N THR A 121 13.12 -28.07 -8.85
CA THR A 121 12.63 -26.79 -8.31
C THR A 121 13.58 -25.64 -8.63
N TRP A 122 13.09 -24.55 -9.21
CA TRP A 122 13.87 -23.37 -9.58
C TRP A 122 13.39 -22.09 -8.87
N PHE A 123 14.30 -21.38 -8.20
CA PHE A 123 14.05 -20.04 -7.68
C PHE A 123 14.81 -19.02 -8.52
N LEU A 124 14.11 -18.05 -9.09
CA LEU A 124 14.68 -17.01 -9.93
C LEU A 124 14.66 -15.68 -9.19
N GLY A 125 15.73 -14.89 -9.27
CA GLY A 125 15.72 -13.56 -8.67
C GLY A 125 17.03 -12.80 -8.74
N ALA A 126 17.15 -11.79 -7.87
CA ALA A 126 18.33 -10.94 -7.75
C ALA A 126 19.47 -11.62 -6.97
N ASP A 127 20.73 -11.26 -7.28
CA ASP A 127 21.91 -11.78 -6.57
C ASP A 127 21.96 -11.39 -5.09
N THR A 128 21.26 -10.31 -4.71
CA THR A 128 21.10 -9.87 -3.31
C THR A 128 20.49 -10.93 -2.40
N MET A 129 19.80 -11.94 -2.96
CA MET A 129 19.22 -13.06 -2.22
C MET A 129 20.22 -14.16 -1.88
N ARG A 130 21.43 -14.15 -2.45
CA ARG A 130 22.43 -15.22 -2.31
C ARG A 130 22.65 -15.66 -0.85
N PRO A 131 22.91 -14.77 0.13
CA PRO A 131 23.15 -15.20 1.51
C PRO A 131 21.96 -15.93 2.11
N LEU A 132 20.75 -15.42 1.86
CA LEU A 132 19.51 -16.00 2.37
C LEU A 132 19.16 -17.33 1.69
N MET A 133 19.46 -17.48 0.40
CA MET A 133 19.32 -18.77 -0.28
C MET A 133 20.24 -19.82 0.35
N SER A 134 21.50 -19.47 0.61
CA SER A 134 22.44 -20.39 1.27
C SER A 134 22.03 -20.75 2.70
N GLU A 135 21.43 -19.83 3.43
CA GLU A 135 20.99 -20.06 4.82
C GLU A 135 19.66 -20.84 4.89
N LEU A 136 18.64 -20.39 4.16
CA LEU A 136 17.28 -20.93 4.26
C LEU A 136 17.05 -22.17 3.39
N VAL A 137 17.81 -22.31 2.30
CA VAL A 137 17.71 -23.45 1.37
C VAL A 137 19.13 -23.98 1.06
N PRO A 138 19.85 -24.53 2.05
CA PRO A 138 21.27 -24.91 1.90
C PRO A 138 21.52 -25.98 0.83
N THR A 139 20.50 -26.74 0.44
CA THR A 139 20.57 -27.74 -0.64
C THR A 139 20.46 -27.14 -2.05
N ALA A 140 20.18 -25.83 -2.17
CA ALA A 140 20.02 -25.17 -3.47
C ALA A 140 21.37 -24.93 -4.17
N LYS A 141 21.49 -25.38 -5.42
CA LYS A 141 22.60 -25.02 -6.29
C LYS A 141 22.41 -23.58 -6.79
N ILE A 142 23.32 -22.68 -6.41
CA ILE A 142 23.27 -21.28 -6.84
C ILE A 142 24.00 -21.10 -8.18
N VAL A 143 23.30 -20.57 -9.18
CA VAL A 143 23.83 -20.28 -10.52
C VAL A 143 23.71 -18.79 -10.80
N GLN A 144 24.81 -18.16 -11.22
CA GLN A 144 24.84 -16.75 -11.59
C GLN A 144 24.67 -16.55 -13.10
N HIS A 145 23.90 -15.54 -13.49
CA HIS A 145 23.79 -15.10 -14.88
C HIS A 145 24.08 -13.61 -15.03
N PRO A 146 25.11 -13.22 -15.80
CA PRO A 146 25.40 -11.81 -16.07
C PRO A 146 24.35 -11.20 -17.01
N ARG A 147 24.19 -9.87 -16.92
CA ARG A 147 23.31 -9.10 -17.81
C ARG A 147 23.75 -9.25 -19.27
N LEU A 148 22.79 -9.30 -20.19
CA LEU A 148 23.06 -9.50 -21.63
C LEU A 148 23.54 -8.23 -22.37
N SER A 149 23.27 -7.03 -21.83
CA SER A 149 23.63 -5.74 -22.43
C SER A 149 24.26 -4.79 -21.42
N ARG A 150 24.94 -3.74 -21.91
CA ARG A 150 25.52 -2.69 -21.06
C ARG A 150 24.47 -1.67 -20.68
N LEU A 151 24.51 -1.24 -19.41
CA LEU A 151 23.71 -0.13 -18.88
C LEU A 151 24.68 0.96 -18.41
N SER A 152 24.52 2.19 -18.88
CA SER A 152 25.41 3.32 -18.52
C SER A 152 24.65 4.55 -18.04
N SER A 153 25.28 5.30 -17.14
CA SER A 153 24.76 6.56 -16.63
C SER A 153 24.98 7.69 -17.63
N ALA A 154 23.92 8.44 -17.93
CA ALA A 154 23.93 9.64 -18.78
C ALA A 154 23.90 10.95 -17.97
N GLY A 155 23.88 10.87 -16.63
CA GLY A 155 23.81 12.04 -15.75
C GLY A 155 22.45 12.74 -15.76
N ALA A 156 22.43 14.02 -15.38
CA ALA A 156 21.22 14.83 -15.32
C ALA A 156 20.93 15.51 -16.66
N GLY A 157 19.72 15.34 -17.19
CA GLY A 157 19.26 15.93 -18.45
C GLY A 157 18.03 16.83 -18.27
N LYS A 158 17.85 17.82 -19.15
CA LYS A 158 16.58 18.59 -19.19
C LYS A 158 15.47 17.71 -19.77
N LEU A 159 14.26 17.77 -19.20
CA LEU A 159 13.09 16.99 -19.67
C LEU A 159 12.86 17.14 -21.18
N GLY A 160 12.87 18.39 -21.68
CA GLY A 160 12.73 18.69 -23.09
C GLY A 160 13.92 18.32 -23.97
N ARG A 161 14.98 17.68 -23.47
CA ARG A 161 16.15 17.19 -24.23
C ARG A 161 16.37 15.68 -24.12
N LEU A 162 15.44 14.97 -23.47
CA LEU A 162 15.53 13.52 -23.37
C LEU A 162 15.43 12.87 -24.77
N PRO A 163 16.22 11.81 -25.04
CA PRO A 163 16.19 11.13 -26.32
C PRO A 163 14.82 10.47 -26.58
N PRO A 164 14.44 10.21 -27.84
CA PRO A 164 13.26 9.39 -28.14
C PRO A 164 13.35 8.02 -27.48
N ARG A 165 12.19 7.39 -27.23
CA ARG A 165 12.07 6.12 -26.49
C ARG A 165 12.59 6.21 -25.05
N SER A 166 12.35 7.36 -24.41
CA SER A 166 12.65 7.59 -22.99
C SER A 166 11.46 7.27 -22.10
N ALA A 167 11.73 6.61 -20.97
CA ALA A 167 10.79 6.49 -19.86
C ALA A 167 11.17 7.45 -18.73
N VAL A 168 10.28 8.37 -18.37
CA VAL A 168 10.46 9.29 -17.24
C VAL A 168 9.73 8.72 -16.03
N VAL A 169 10.46 8.53 -14.93
CA VAL A 169 9.94 7.82 -13.75
C VAL A 169 9.76 8.77 -12.57
N ALA A 170 8.54 8.85 -12.08
CA ALA A 170 8.14 9.59 -10.89
C ALA A 170 7.45 8.66 -9.89
N PHE A 171 7.25 9.08 -8.63
CA PHE A 171 6.70 8.20 -7.59
C PHE A 171 5.37 8.67 -7.03
N SER A 172 4.71 9.63 -7.69
CA SER A 172 3.36 10.07 -7.37
C SER A 172 2.53 10.33 -8.64
N THR A 173 1.23 10.03 -8.57
CA THR A 173 0.31 10.29 -9.69
C THR A 173 0.29 11.76 -10.12
N PRO A 174 0.29 12.75 -9.21
CA PRO A 174 0.35 14.17 -9.62
C PRO A 174 1.62 14.51 -10.41
N GLN A 175 2.80 14.03 -9.99
CA GLN A 175 4.04 14.26 -10.73
C GLN A 175 4.02 13.59 -12.11
N VAL A 176 3.45 12.39 -12.19
CA VAL A 176 3.26 11.70 -13.48
C VAL A 176 2.42 12.55 -14.43
N TYR A 177 1.31 13.12 -13.96
CA TYR A 177 0.48 14.01 -14.78
C TYR A 177 1.22 15.29 -15.17
N GLU A 178 1.89 15.95 -14.22
CA GLU A 178 2.66 17.17 -14.51
C GLU A 178 3.73 16.95 -15.59
N ILE A 179 4.51 15.89 -15.47
CA ILE A 179 5.56 15.53 -16.44
C ILE A 179 4.94 15.18 -17.78
N ALA A 180 3.82 14.44 -17.79
CA ALA A 180 3.13 14.07 -19.02
C ALA A 180 2.57 15.30 -19.75
N GLU A 181 1.96 16.27 -19.06
CA GLU A 181 1.51 17.53 -19.67
C GLU A 181 2.69 18.34 -20.23
N ARG A 182 3.82 18.39 -19.50
CA ARG A 182 5.02 19.08 -19.98
C ARG A 182 5.62 18.43 -21.22
N LEU A 183 5.63 17.10 -21.27
CA LEU A 183 6.06 16.36 -22.46
C LEU A 183 5.07 16.51 -23.60
N ARG A 184 3.76 16.53 -23.33
CA ARG A 184 2.75 16.85 -24.34
C ARG A 184 3.03 18.21 -24.97
N ALA A 185 3.19 19.25 -24.17
CA ALA A 185 3.44 20.62 -24.65
C ALA A 185 4.79 20.79 -25.40
N GLN A 186 5.82 20.00 -25.04
CA GLN A 186 7.17 20.15 -25.62
C GLN A 186 7.47 19.16 -26.75
N ARG A 187 6.79 18.01 -26.78
CA ARG A 187 7.15 16.82 -27.58
C ARG A 187 5.95 16.13 -28.25
N GLY A 188 4.73 16.67 -28.15
CA GLY A 188 3.55 16.20 -28.87
C GLY A 188 2.75 15.09 -28.17
N GLY A 189 3.29 14.48 -27.10
CA GLY A 189 2.53 13.56 -26.25
C GLY A 189 3.40 12.62 -25.43
N ALA A 190 2.78 11.98 -24.44
CA ALA A 190 3.38 10.89 -23.69
C ALA A 190 2.36 9.82 -23.30
N ALA A 191 2.76 8.55 -23.33
CA ALA A 191 2.01 7.48 -22.71
C ALA A 191 2.18 7.55 -21.20
N VAL A 192 1.16 7.14 -20.45
CA VAL A 192 1.18 7.20 -18.98
C VAL A 192 0.93 5.82 -18.37
N VAL A 193 1.83 5.38 -17.47
CA VAL A 193 1.74 4.07 -16.81
C VAL A 193 2.01 4.16 -15.31
N PHE A 194 1.01 3.87 -14.47
CA PHE A 194 1.18 3.82 -13.02
C PHE A 194 0.39 2.67 -12.39
N GLY A 195 0.73 2.31 -11.15
CA GLY A 195 0.26 1.07 -10.51
C GLY A 195 -1.26 0.90 -10.43
N ALA A 196 -2.01 2.00 -10.30
CA ALA A 196 -3.47 1.97 -10.18
C ALA A 196 -4.19 1.62 -11.51
N LEU A 197 -3.53 1.77 -12.66
CA LEU A 197 -4.13 1.46 -13.96
C LEU A 197 -4.45 -0.03 -14.08
N SER A 198 -5.59 -0.34 -14.70
CA SER A 198 -5.92 -1.72 -15.04
C SER A 198 -4.95 -2.35 -16.02
N PRO A 199 -4.82 -3.69 -16.02
CA PRO A 199 -4.00 -4.39 -17.00
C PRO A 199 -4.35 -3.98 -18.44
N ARG A 200 -5.64 -3.80 -18.72
CA ARG A 200 -6.16 -3.38 -20.03
C ARG A 200 -5.71 -1.96 -20.40
N THR A 201 -5.96 -0.97 -19.55
CA THR A 201 -5.52 0.42 -19.79
C THR A 201 -4.00 0.51 -19.89
N ARG A 202 -3.27 -0.22 -19.04
CA ARG A 202 -1.81 -0.26 -19.04
C ARG A 202 -1.26 -0.81 -20.36
N ASN A 203 -1.82 -1.92 -20.86
CA ASN A 203 -1.44 -2.49 -22.15
C ASN A 203 -1.75 -1.55 -23.31
N ALA A 204 -2.90 -0.86 -23.27
CA ALA A 204 -3.26 0.10 -24.30
C ALA A 204 -2.30 1.31 -24.32
N GLN A 205 -1.91 1.83 -23.15
CA GLN A 205 -0.90 2.90 -23.03
C GLN A 205 0.49 2.43 -23.47
N VAL A 206 0.87 1.18 -23.19
CA VAL A 206 2.12 0.62 -23.68
C VAL A 206 2.09 0.37 -25.18
N ALA A 207 0.97 -0.07 -25.75
CA ALA A 207 0.79 -0.23 -27.18
C ALA A 207 0.96 1.10 -27.91
N LEU A 208 0.38 2.18 -27.37
CA LEU A 208 0.56 3.55 -27.87
C LEU A 208 2.04 3.97 -27.92
N PHE A 209 2.80 3.64 -26.87
CA PHE A 209 4.24 3.90 -26.86
C PHE A 209 4.98 3.01 -27.87
N GLN A 210 4.70 1.72 -27.91
CA GLN A 210 5.37 0.76 -28.80
C GLN A 210 5.11 1.04 -30.28
N SER A 211 3.88 1.40 -30.66
CA SER A 211 3.49 1.76 -32.02
C SER A 211 4.24 2.99 -32.55
N GLY A 212 4.80 3.81 -31.64
CA GLY A 212 5.48 5.06 -31.99
C GLY A 212 4.51 6.23 -32.14
N GLU A 213 3.24 6.08 -31.74
CA GLU A 213 2.31 7.21 -31.62
C GLU A 213 2.80 8.24 -30.60
N VAL A 214 3.54 7.79 -29.59
CA VAL A 214 4.29 8.65 -28.65
C VAL A 214 5.69 8.10 -28.41
N ASP A 215 6.68 8.99 -28.39
CA ASP A 215 8.09 8.64 -28.17
C ASP A 215 8.48 8.58 -26.69
N TYR A 216 7.61 9.04 -25.80
CA TYR A 216 7.88 9.19 -24.38
C TYR A 216 6.85 8.44 -23.55
N LEU A 217 7.33 7.83 -22.46
CA LEU A 217 6.52 7.15 -21.46
C LEU A 217 6.76 7.83 -20.11
N VAL A 218 5.71 8.26 -19.42
CA VAL A 218 5.80 8.72 -18.02
C VAL A 218 5.21 7.66 -17.12
N ALA A 219 5.96 7.25 -16.09
CA ALA A 219 5.54 6.13 -15.28
C ALA A 219 5.94 6.19 -13.81
N THR A 220 5.33 5.31 -13.00
CA THR A 220 5.84 4.98 -11.66
C THR A 220 6.71 3.74 -11.66
N ASP A 221 7.21 3.35 -10.48
CA ASP A 221 7.90 2.08 -10.22
C ASP A 221 7.20 0.82 -10.75
N ALA A 222 5.90 0.92 -11.09
CA ALA A 222 5.13 -0.11 -11.78
C ALA A 222 5.76 -0.60 -13.09
N ILE A 223 6.60 0.20 -13.78
CA ILE A 223 7.34 -0.27 -14.97
C ILE A 223 8.53 -1.15 -14.61
N GLY A 224 9.00 -1.07 -13.37
CA GLY A 224 10.12 -1.84 -12.85
C GLY A 224 9.85 -3.33 -12.87
N MET A 225 8.61 -3.78 -13.05
CA MET A 225 8.22 -5.19 -13.13
C MET A 225 7.09 -5.40 -14.15
N GLY A 226 7.22 -6.45 -14.96
CA GLY A 226 6.08 -7.03 -15.66
C GLY A 226 5.48 -6.30 -16.85
N LEU A 227 6.23 -5.44 -17.54
CA LEU A 227 5.88 -4.96 -18.88
C LEU A 227 7.02 -5.26 -19.86
N ASN A 228 6.68 -5.65 -21.10
CA ASN A 228 7.63 -5.64 -22.20
C ASN A 228 7.69 -4.23 -22.80
N LEU A 229 8.77 -3.48 -22.56
CA LEU A 229 8.93 -2.09 -23.00
C LEU A 229 10.24 -1.93 -23.76
N ASP A 230 10.18 -1.44 -25.00
CA ASP A 230 11.36 -1.04 -25.77
C ASP A 230 11.80 0.37 -25.36
N VAL A 231 12.48 0.45 -24.21
CA VAL A 231 12.99 1.70 -23.63
C VAL A 231 14.50 1.76 -23.82
N ARG A 232 14.99 2.87 -24.37
CA ARG A 232 16.43 3.10 -24.56
C ARG A 232 17.05 3.92 -23.45
N HIS A 233 16.24 4.77 -22.81
CA HIS A 233 16.69 5.66 -21.75
C HIS A 233 15.66 5.71 -20.61
N VAL A 234 16.13 5.61 -19.36
CA VAL A 234 15.30 5.82 -18.17
C VAL A 234 15.75 7.09 -17.45
N ALA A 235 14.85 8.04 -17.25
CA ALA A 235 15.12 9.28 -16.54
C ALA A 235 14.32 9.35 -15.23
N PHE A 236 15.00 9.42 -14.09
CA PHE A 236 14.34 9.60 -12.79
C PHE A 236 13.97 11.07 -12.57
N ALA A 237 12.70 11.37 -12.35
CA ALA A 237 12.20 12.69 -12.01
C ALA A 237 12.08 12.92 -10.49
N ALA A 238 12.14 11.85 -9.71
CA ALA A 238 12.23 11.87 -8.25
C ALA A 238 13.12 10.70 -7.79
N LEU A 239 13.63 10.74 -6.56
CA LEU A 239 14.38 9.64 -5.93
C LEU A 239 13.76 9.18 -4.60
N ARG A 240 12.63 9.77 -4.23
CA ARG A 240 11.88 9.48 -3.02
C ARG A 240 10.53 8.92 -3.38
N LYS A 241 10.04 7.96 -2.59
CA LYS A 241 8.69 7.42 -2.72
C LYS A 241 8.00 7.33 -1.37
N PHE A 242 6.68 7.39 -1.40
CA PHE A 242 5.85 7.03 -0.27
C PHE A 242 5.67 5.50 -0.26
N ASP A 243 6.12 4.82 0.79
CA ASP A 243 5.98 3.37 0.91
C ASP A 243 4.69 2.94 1.62
N GLY A 244 3.79 3.89 1.85
CA GLY A 244 2.58 3.65 2.62
C GLY A 244 2.76 3.86 4.13
N ARG A 245 3.93 4.31 4.60
CA ARG A 245 4.12 4.87 5.95
C ARG A 245 4.78 6.24 5.89
N GLU A 246 5.92 6.34 5.22
CA GLU A 246 6.72 7.56 5.13
C GLU A 246 7.21 7.82 3.70
N VAL A 247 7.67 9.04 3.45
CA VAL A 247 8.39 9.38 2.22
C VAL A 247 9.87 9.12 2.44
N ARG A 248 10.40 8.05 1.83
CA ARG A 248 11.81 7.65 1.96
C ARG A 248 12.55 7.68 0.62
N ASP A 249 13.88 7.76 0.69
CA ASP A 249 14.73 7.57 -0.47
C ASP A 249 14.64 6.12 -0.99
N LEU A 250 14.76 5.96 -2.31
CA LEU A 250 14.79 4.66 -2.96
C LEU A 250 16.13 3.96 -2.71
N ALA A 251 16.07 2.67 -2.42
CA ALA A 251 17.28 1.87 -2.33
C ALA A 251 17.93 1.76 -3.72
N PRO A 252 19.28 1.69 -3.81
CA PRO A 252 19.97 1.49 -5.08
C PRO A 252 19.48 0.30 -5.90
N ALA A 253 19.03 -0.78 -5.24
CA ALA A 253 18.44 -1.94 -5.88
C ALA A 253 17.07 -1.64 -6.54
N GLU A 254 16.24 -0.78 -5.91
CA GLU A 254 14.96 -0.33 -6.48
C GLU A 254 15.21 0.53 -7.73
N LEU A 255 16.18 1.45 -7.66
CA LEU A 255 16.62 2.25 -8.81
C LEU A 255 17.16 1.36 -9.93
N ALA A 256 17.97 0.35 -9.61
CA ALA A 256 18.52 -0.58 -10.59
C ALA A 256 17.43 -1.42 -11.29
N GLN A 257 16.38 -1.81 -10.56
CA GLN A 257 15.25 -2.56 -11.14
C GLN A 257 14.52 -1.73 -12.20
N ILE A 258 14.35 -0.43 -11.97
CA ILE A 258 13.72 0.52 -12.89
C ILE A 258 14.67 0.87 -14.04
N ALA A 259 15.90 1.31 -13.73
CA ALA A 259 16.93 1.65 -14.71
C ALA A 259 17.23 0.47 -15.64
N GLY A 260 17.19 -0.75 -15.10
CA GLY A 260 17.40 -1.98 -15.85
C GLY A 260 16.37 -2.26 -16.94
N ARG A 261 15.27 -1.50 -17.00
CA ARG A 261 14.30 -1.52 -18.11
C ARG A 261 14.83 -0.85 -19.38
N ALA A 262 15.86 0.00 -19.25
CA ALA A 262 16.59 0.53 -20.40
C ALA A 262 17.53 -0.53 -20.99
N GLY A 263 17.46 -0.70 -22.31
CA GLY A 263 18.25 -1.69 -23.02
C GLY A 263 17.72 -3.11 -22.79
N ARG A 264 17.30 -3.77 -23.87
CA ARG A 264 16.79 -5.15 -23.84
C ARG A 264 17.58 -6.05 -24.77
N HIS A 265 17.68 -7.32 -24.40
CA HIS A 265 18.47 -8.31 -25.13
C HIS A 265 19.92 -7.82 -25.32
N LEU A 266 20.35 -7.63 -26.57
CA LEU A 266 21.69 -7.16 -26.94
C LEU A 266 21.77 -5.64 -27.10
N ALA A 267 20.65 -4.91 -26.95
CA ALA A 267 20.65 -3.45 -27.05
C ALA A 267 21.08 -2.82 -25.72
N ASP A 268 22.06 -1.94 -25.80
CA ASP A 268 22.52 -1.14 -24.67
C ASP A 268 21.46 -0.13 -24.24
N GLY A 269 21.47 0.20 -22.96
CA GLY A 269 20.56 1.14 -22.34
C GLY A 269 21.29 2.22 -21.58
N THR A 270 20.62 3.37 -21.40
CA THR A 270 21.14 4.44 -20.55
C THR A 270 20.14 4.80 -19.46
N PHE A 271 20.65 5.35 -18.35
CA PHE A 271 19.80 5.89 -17.29
C PHE A 271 20.35 7.21 -16.75
N GLY A 272 19.49 8.04 -16.18
CA GLY A 272 19.88 9.35 -15.66
C GLY A 272 18.77 9.98 -14.84
N THR A 273 18.90 11.27 -14.56
CA THR A 273 17.90 12.05 -13.81
C THR A 273 17.40 13.23 -14.63
N VAL A 274 16.21 13.75 -14.27
CA VAL A 274 15.69 15.00 -14.81
C VAL A 274 16.22 16.16 -13.98
N ALA A 275 16.96 17.08 -14.59
CA ALA A 275 17.54 18.24 -13.91
C ALA A 275 16.44 19.08 -13.20
N PRO A 276 16.72 19.64 -11.99
CA PRO A 276 18.03 19.72 -11.33
C PRO A 276 18.41 18.50 -10.47
N LEU A 277 17.61 17.43 -10.48
CA LEU A 277 17.88 16.23 -9.69
C LEU A 277 19.18 15.55 -10.15
N SER A 278 19.97 15.07 -9.19
CA SER A 278 21.16 14.24 -9.43
C SER A 278 21.06 12.95 -8.61
N LEU A 279 21.69 11.88 -9.12
CA LEU A 279 21.84 10.65 -8.35
C LEU A 279 22.86 10.88 -7.22
N PRO A 280 22.66 10.27 -6.04
CA PRO A 280 23.66 10.28 -4.98
C PRO A 280 24.97 9.62 -5.44
N ASP A 281 26.06 10.04 -4.81
CA ASP A 281 27.40 9.54 -5.13
C ASP A 281 27.47 8.00 -4.99
N GLY A 282 28.13 7.36 -5.95
CA GLY A 282 28.30 5.91 -5.99
C GLY A 282 27.06 5.10 -6.43
N VAL A 283 25.85 5.68 -6.44
CA VAL A 283 24.63 4.96 -6.87
C VAL A 283 24.68 4.60 -8.35
N ALA A 284 25.13 5.52 -9.20
CA ALA A 284 25.30 5.25 -10.64
C ALA A 284 26.25 4.07 -10.87
N ALA A 285 27.42 4.08 -10.23
CA ALA A 285 28.40 3.01 -10.33
C ALA A 285 27.84 1.67 -9.77
N ALA A 286 27.08 1.71 -8.67
CA ALA A 286 26.42 0.52 -8.12
C ALA A 286 25.40 -0.09 -9.10
N ILE A 287 24.64 0.74 -9.82
CA ILE A 287 23.68 0.30 -10.86
C ILE A 287 24.41 -0.31 -12.06
N GLU A 288 25.48 0.34 -12.55
CA GLU A 288 26.27 -0.14 -13.68
C GLU A 288 26.98 -1.46 -13.39
N MET A 289 27.50 -1.63 -12.18
CA MET A 289 28.21 -2.83 -11.73
C MET A 289 27.29 -3.92 -11.12
N HIS A 290 25.98 -3.66 -11.04
CA HIS A 290 24.99 -4.53 -10.37
C HIS A 290 25.38 -4.96 -8.94
N ARG A 291 26.01 -4.06 -8.17
CA ARG A 291 26.52 -4.36 -6.83
C ARG A 291 25.66 -3.67 -5.77
N PHE A 292 24.87 -4.46 -5.05
CA PHE A 292 23.94 -3.96 -4.04
C PHE A 292 24.13 -4.69 -2.70
N PRO A 293 23.74 -4.07 -1.57
CA PRO A 293 23.68 -4.75 -0.29
C PRO A 293 22.79 -6.00 -0.37
N ALA A 294 23.24 -7.10 0.23
CA ALA A 294 22.45 -8.31 0.30
C ALA A 294 21.19 -8.10 1.15
N VAL A 295 20.12 -8.80 0.79
CA VAL A 295 18.92 -8.90 1.62
C VAL A 295 19.30 -9.69 2.88
N ARG A 296 18.98 -9.15 4.06
CA ARG A 296 19.35 -9.75 5.35
C ARG A 296 18.20 -10.44 6.06
N ARG A 297 16.95 -10.04 5.78
CA ARG A 297 15.75 -10.60 6.40
C ARG A 297 14.62 -10.71 5.39
N LEU A 298 13.85 -11.77 5.46
CA LEU A 298 12.59 -11.96 4.71
C LEU A 298 11.41 -11.84 5.64
N LEU A 299 10.26 -11.46 5.09
CA LEU A 299 9.02 -11.43 5.85
C LEU A 299 8.40 -12.82 5.87
N TRP A 300 7.87 -13.21 7.02
CA TRP A 300 7.37 -14.54 7.26
C TRP A 300 6.06 -14.48 8.04
N ARG A 301 5.21 -15.48 7.82
CA ARG A 301 4.01 -15.76 8.58
C ARG A 301 3.85 -17.28 8.64
N SER A 302 3.30 -17.80 9.72
CA SER A 302 3.03 -19.23 9.83
C SER A 302 2.06 -19.69 8.74
N SER A 303 2.36 -20.82 8.11
CA SER A 303 1.47 -21.53 7.18
C SER A 303 0.59 -22.55 7.91
N GLU A 304 0.98 -22.95 9.12
CA GLU A 304 0.25 -23.89 9.99
C GLU A 304 -0.77 -23.13 10.82
N LEU A 305 -1.90 -22.80 10.19
CA LEU A 305 -2.96 -21.99 10.82
C LEU A 305 -3.91 -22.87 11.65
N ASP A 306 -4.00 -22.58 12.96
CA ASP A 306 -4.98 -23.22 13.84
C ASP A 306 -6.35 -22.54 13.68
N ARG A 307 -7.29 -23.26 13.07
CA ARG A 307 -8.64 -22.75 12.80
C ARG A 307 -9.65 -23.14 13.87
N SER A 308 -9.24 -23.78 14.97
CA SER A 308 -10.15 -24.24 16.03
C SER A 308 -11.00 -23.12 16.64
N SER A 309 -10.44 -21.92 16.75
CA SER A 309 -11.09 -20.70 17.22
C SER A 309 -10.45 -19.46 16.60
N ILE A 310 -11.14 -18.32 16.65
CA ILE A 310 -10.59 -17.03 16.20
C ILE A 310 -9.30 -16.69 16.97
N ASP A 311 -9.28 -16.94 18.28
CA ASP A 311 -8.13 -16.59 19.13
C ASP A 311 -6.92 -17.49 18.82
N ALA A 312 -7.14 -18.78 18.56
CA ALA A 312 -6.08 -19.69 18.11
C ALA A 312 -5.54 -19.30 16.72
N LEU A 313 -6.43 -18.89 15.81
CA LEU A 313 -6.02 -18.40 14.50
C LEU A 313 -5.16 -17.13 14.62
N LEU A 314 -5.60 -16.14 15.39
CA LEU A 314 -4.82 -14.94 15.67
C LEU A 314 -3.48 -15.26 16.34
N ALA A 315 -3.43 -16.25 17.24
CA ALA A 315 -2.19 -16.70 17.86
C ALA A 315 -1.23 -17.31 16.82
N SER A 316 -1.71 -18.19 15.94
CA SER A 316 -0.90 -18.78 14.86
C SER A 316 -0.36 -17.74 13.87
N LEU A 317 -1.17 -16.71 13.55
CA LEU A 317 -0.76 -15.60 12.68
C LEU A 317 0.31 -14.70 13.33
N ARG A 318 0.39 -14.69 14.67
CA ARG A 318 1.35 -13.91 15.47
C ARG A 318 2.55 -14.72 15.94
N GLU A 319 2.66 -15.98 15.51
CA GLU A 319 3.79 -16.84 15.84
C GLU A 319 5.11 -16.16 15.43
N ARG A 320 6.16 -16.28 16.25
CA ARG A 320 7.47 -15.72 15.91
C ARG A 320 8.25 -16.72 15.04
N PRO A 321 8.92 -16.25 13.97
CA PRO A 321 9.73 -17.14 13.16
C PRO A 321 10.93 -17.69 13.96
N ARG A 322 11.32 -18.93 13.66
CA ARG A 322 12.47 -19.60 14.32
C ARG A 322 13.84 -19.10 13.84
N ALA A 323 13.95 -18.77 12.55
CA ALA A 323 15.22 -18.32 11.96
C ALA A 323 15.42 -16.81 12.11
N ARG A 324 16.64 -16.38 12.45
CA ARG A 324 16.98 -14.95 12.61
C ARG A 324 16.91 -14.15 11.30
N SER A 325 17.04 -14.83 10.17
CA SER A 325 16.86 -14.30 8.82
C SER A 325 15.39 -14.10 8.43
N LEU A 326 14.44 -14.47 9.29
CA LEU A 326 13.02 -14.24 9.09
C LEU A 326 12.50 -13.21 10.09
N ARG A 327 11.57 -12.37 9.64
CA ARG A 327 10.85 -11.38 10.44
C ARG A 327 9.37 -11.62 10.25
N LEU A 328 8.60 -11.59 11.35
CA LEU A 328 7.14 -11.64 11.24
C LEU A 328 6.63 -10.47 10.38
N VAL A 329 5.65 -10.74 9.51
CA VAL A 329 4.97 -9.68 8.76
C VAL A 329 4.20 -8.79 9.74
N ASP A 330 4.54 -7.51 9.75
CA ASP A 330 3.85 -6.51 10.56
C ASP A 330 2.71 -5.90 9.73
N ASP A 331 1.55 -5.64 10.33
CA ASP A 331 0.41 -4.95 9.72
C ASP A 331 -0.16 -5.59 8.44
N ALA A 332 -0.21 -6.93 8.36
CA ALA A 332 -0.94 -7.59 7.28
C ALA A 332 -2.43 -7.23 7.34
N GLU A 333 -2.96 -6.63 6.26
CA GLU A 333 -4.34 -6.11 6.19
C GLU A 333 -5.39 -7.18 6.55
N ASP A 334 -5.15 -8.43 6.13
CA ASP A 334 -6.02 -9.58 6.42
C ASP A 334 -6.08 -9.91 7.92
N THR A 335 -4.93 -9.84 8.59
CA THR A 335 -4.77 -10.13 10.02
C THR A 335 -5.35 -9.00 10.85
N ALA A 336 -5.16 -7.75 10.42
CA ALA A 336 -5.79 -6.59 11.03
C ALA A 336 -7.32 -6.65 10.91
N ALA A 337 -7.83 -7.01 9.72
CA ALA A 337 -9.26 -7.18 9.49
C ALA A 337 -9.86 -8.28 10.38
N LEU A 338 -9.18 -9.43 10.49
CA LEU A 338 -9.58 -10.51 11.39
C LEU A 338 -9.62 -10.05 12.85
N ALA A 339 -8.57 -9.36 13.32
CA ALA A 339 -8.51 -8.86 14.69
C ALA A 339 -9.65 -7.86 14.97
N ARG A 340 -9.99 -7.00 14.01
CA ARG A 340 -11.09 -6.04 14.14
C ARG A 340 -12.46 -6.71 14.13
N LEU A 341 -12.70 -7.65 13.21
CA LEU A 341 -13.94 -8.44 13.17
C LEU A 341 -14.11 -9.31 14.41
N ALA A 342 -13.02 -9.77 15.01
CA ALA A 342 -13.04 -10.54 16.26
C ALA A 342 -13.54 -9.74 17.47
N GLU A 343 -13.55 -8.40 17.42
CA GLU A 343 -14.12 -7.55 18.46
C GLU A 343 -15.66 -7.53 18.42
N ASP A 344 -16.28 -7.89 17.29
CA ASP A 344 -17.73 -7.91 17.13
C ASP A 344 -18.34 -9.18 17.76
N PRO A 345 -19.23 -9.05 18.76
CA PRO A 345 -19.89 -10.19 19.40
C PRO A 345 -20.71 -11.06 18.44
N GLU A 346 -21.36 -10.47 17.42
CA GLU A 346 -22.17 -11.22 16.45
C GLU A 346 -21.29 -12.07 15.54
N ILE A 347 -20.16 -11.52 15.09
CA ILE A 347 -19.17 -12.26 14.29
C ILE A 347 -18.60 -13.42 15.11
N ARG A 348 -18.21 -13.16 16.37
CA ARG A 348 -17.74 -14.22 17.29
C ARG A 348 -18.79 -15.31 17.50
N ALA A 349 -20.06 -14.94 17.63
CA ALA A 349 -21.14 -15.91 17.82
C ALA A 349 -21.35 -16.81 16.59
N ARG A 350 -21.15 -16.28 15.38
CA ARG A 350 -21.30 -16.99 14.10
C ARG A 350 -20.08 -17.82 13.72
N ALA A 351 -18.87 -17.36 14.03
CA ALA A 351 -17.62 -18.03 13.69
C ALA A 351 -17.23 -19.13 14.71
N ARG A 352 -18.12 -20.12 14.90
CA ARG A 352 -17.88 -21.26 15.80
C ARG A 352 -17.37 -22.49 15.05
N GLY A 353 -16.25 -23.03 15.51
CA GLY A 353 -15.65 -24.25 14.98
C GLY A 353 -14.79 -24.02 13.72
N PRO A 354 -14.06 -25.07 13.29
CA PRO A 354 -13.00 -24.93 12.28
C PRO A 354 -13.45 -24.40 10.92
N GLU A 355 -14.61 -24.82 10.44
CA GLU A 355 -15.12 -24.42 9.13
C GLU A 355 -15.54 -22.94 9.10
N ALA A 356 -16.27 -22.49 10.13
CA ALA A 356 -16.75 -21.11 10.21
C ALA A 356 -15.60 -20.12 10.43
N VAL A 357 -14.60 -20.48 11.25
CA VAL A 357 -13.35 -19.70 11.40
C VAL A 357 -12.55 -19.70 10.10
N GLY A 358 -12.50 -20.83 9.39
CA GLY A 358 -11.91 -20.92 8.06
C GLY A 358 -12.56 -19.98 7.05
N LEU A 359 -13.89 -19.95 7.00
CA LEU A 359 -14.65 -19.04 6.15
C LEU A 359 -14.41 -17.56 6.52
N LEU A 360 -14.43 -17.23 7.81
CA LEU A 360 -14.11 -15.87 8.28
C LEU A 360 -12.72 -15.45 7.80
N TRP A 361 -11.73 -16.35 7.93
CA TRP A 361 -10.38 -16.09 7.47
C TRP A 361 -10.30 -15.87 5.95
N GLU A 362 -11.03 -16.66 5.17
CA GLU A 362 -11.10 -16.45 3.72
C GLU A 362 -11.72 -15.10 3.36
N VAL A 363 -12.76 -14.66 4.07
CA VAL A 363 -13.35 -13.33 3.88
C VAL A 363 -12.35 -12.23 4.25
N CYS A 364 -11.61 -12.36 5.36
CA CYS A 364 -10.56 -11.38 5.73
C CYS A 364 -9.45 -11.23 4.69
N ARG A 365 -9.26 -12.22 3.81
CA ARG A 365 -8.26 -12.18 2.74
C ARG A 365 -8.74 -11.46 1.47
N ILE A 366 -9.99 -10.98 1.42
CA ILE A 366 -10.47 -10.12 0.33
C ILE A 366 -9.65 -8.82 0.33
N PRO A 367 -8.91 -8.50 -0.75
CA PRO A 367 -8.04 -7.32 -0.78
C PRO A 367 -8.83 -6.01 -0.74
N ASP A 368 -8.34 -5.02 0.01
CA ASP A 368 -8.85 -3.64 -0.08
C ASP A 368 -8.22 -2.93 -1.29
N PHE A 369 -8.83 -3.10 -2.45
CA PHE A 369 -8.40 -2.41 -3.67
C PHE A 369 -8.63 -0.88 -3.61
N ARG A 370 -9.56 -0.41 -2.78
CA ARG A 370 -9.96 1.01 -2.71
C ARG A 370 -8.97 1.83 -1.88
N LYS A 371 -8.40 1.23 -0.83
CA LYS A 371 -7.45 1.87 0.09
C LYS A 371 -7.95 3.23 0.61
N LEU A 372 -9.25 3.30 0.92
CA LEU A 372 -9.92 4.53 1.36
C LEU A 372 -9.91 4.66 2.87
N LEU A 373 -10.68 3.80 3.55
CA LEU A 373 -10.89 3.78 4.99
C LEU A 373 -10.94 2.31 5.43
N PHE A 374 -10.08 1.93 6.36
CA PHE A 374 -9.98 0.56 6.85
C PHE A 374 -11.31 0.07 7.44
N GLU A 375 -11.99 0.88 8.24
CA GLU A 375 -13.30 0.52 8.82
C GLU A 375 -14.38 0.30 7.75
N SER A 376 -14.35 1.04 6.64
CA SER A 376 -15.28 0.82 5.52
C SER A 376 -15.03 -0.50 4.80
N HIS A 377 -13.78 -0.98 4.79
CA HIS A 377 -13.46 -2.32 4.30
C HIS A 377 -13.94 -3.38 5.28
N VAL A 378 -13.62 -3.24 6.57
CA VAL A 378 -14.07 -4.16 7.62
C VAL A 378 -15.59 -4.31 7.64
N ALA A 379 -16.35 -3.22 7.47
CA ALA A 379 -17.81 -3.28 7.39
C ALA A 379 -18.32 -4.12 6.21
N LEU A 380 -17.69 -3.98 5.03
CA LEU A 380 -17.99 -4.82 3.88
C LEU A 380 -17.68 -6.29 4.17
N LEU A 381 -16.54 -6.58 4.80
CA LEU A 381 -16.16 -7.94 5.18
C LEU A 381 -17.15 -8.56 6.18
N ALA A 382 -17.61 -7.78 7.16
CA ALA A 382 -18.65 -8.20 8.10
C ALA A 382 -19.96 -8.54 7.40
N GLU A 383 -20.39 -7.71 6.45
CA GLU A 383 -21.61 -7.94 5.66
C GLU A 383 -21.50 -9.20 4.78
N VAL A 384 -20.36 -9.39 4.10
CA VAL A 384 -20.05 -10.59 3.31
C VAL A 384 -20.06 -11.84 4.18
N PHE A 385 -19.34 -11.83 5.32
CA PHE A 385 -19.30 -12.97 6.23
C PHE A 385 -20.68 -13.25 6.85
N GLY A 386 -21.45 -12.20 7.19
CA GLY A 386 -22.79 -12.33 7.75
C GLY A 386 -23.77 -13.03 6.81
N GLN A 387 -23.67 -12.78 5.51
CA GLN A 387 -24.47 -13.47 4.49
C GLN A 387 -23.99 -14.91 4.27
N LEU A 388 -22.68 -15.12 4.13
CA LEU A 388 -22.09 -16.45 3.86
C LEU A 388 -22.24 -17.41 5.04
N SER A 389 -22.23 -16.92 6.28
CA SER A 389 -22.50 -17.69 7.50
C SER A 389 -24.01 -17.89 7.76
N GLY A 390 -24.87 -17.24 6.97
CA GLY A 390 -26.31 -17.35 7.09
C GLY A 390 -26.88 -18.63 6.46
N PRO A 391 -28.21 -18.84 6.56
CA PRO A 391 -28.86 -20.06 6.08
C PRO A 391 -28.70 -20.31 4.57
N ALA A 392 -28.54 -19.23 3.79
CA ALA A 392 -28.40 -19.31 2.35
C ALA A 392 -27.01 -19.82 1.91
N GLY A 393 -25.98 -19.68 2.76
CA GLY A 393 -24.60 -20.07 2.46
C GLY A 393 -23.96 -19.35 1.26
N ALA A 394 -24.59 -18.28 0.77
CA ALA A 394 -24.22 -17.55 -0.44
C ALA A 394 -24.63 -16.08 -0.31
N LEU A 395 -23.98 -15.21 -1.09
CA LEU A 395 -24.31 -13.80 -1.19
C LEU A 395 -25.62 -13.58 -1.93
N ASP A 396 -26.39 -12.60 -1.46
CA ASP A 396 -27.65 -12.20 -2.10
C ASP A 396 -27.39 -11.51 -3.45
N GLU A 397 -28.06 -12.00 -4.49
CA GLU A 397 -27.87 -11.51 -5.86
C GLU A 397 -28.38 -10.08 -6.04
N GLY A 398 -29.48 -9.70 -5.36
CA GLY A 398 -30.03 -8.34 -5.43
C GLY A 398 -29.12 -7.31 -4.78
N TRP A 399 -28.54 -7.67 -3.64
CA TRP A 399 -27.53 -6.89 -2.94
C TRP A 399 -26.26 -6.72 -3.78
N MET A 400 -25.74 -7.80 -4.37
CA MET A 400 -24.58 -7.69 -5.26
C MET A 400 -24.92 -6.86 -6.51
N ALA A 401 -26.12 -6.99 -7.07
CA ALA A 401 -26.56 -6.23 -8.23
C ALA A 401 -26.63 -4.72 -7.97
N SER A 402 -27.15 -4.31 -6.82
CA SER A 402 -27.25 -2.88 -6.48
C SER A 402 -25.86 -2.26 -6.34
N ARG A 403 -24.95 -2.93 -5.63
CA ARG A 403 -23.56 -2.48 -5.44
C ARG A 403 -22.78 -2.39 -6.75
N VAL A 404 -22.96 -3.36 -7.64
CA VAL A 404 -22.29 -3.37 -8.95
C VAL A 404 -22.88 -2.31 -9.88
N ALA A 405 -24.20 -2.08 -9.85
CA ALA A 405 -24.86 -1.07 -10.68
C ALA A 405 -24.40 0.36 -10.37
N GLU A 406 -24.14 0.69 -9.10
CA GLU A 406 -23.59 2.00 -8.70
C GLU A 406 -22.20 2.29 -9.30
N ILE A 407 -21.46 1.25 -9.70
CA ILE A 407 -20.08 1.37 -10.22
C ILE A 407 -20.06 1.47 -11.76
N ASP A 408 -21.08 0.94 -12.44
CA ASP A 408 -21.19 0.86 -13.90
C ASP A 408 -21.54 2.20 -14.55
N ASP A 409 -20.67 3.19 -14.37
CA ASP A 409 -20.76 4.51 -14.98
C ASP A 409 -19.38 4.90 -15.54
N VAL A 410 -19.32 5.18 -16.85
CA VAL A 410 -18.11 5.60 -17.57
C VAL A 410 -17.89 7.13 -17.55
N GLY A 411 -18.77 7.87 -16.88
CA GLY A 411 -18.63 9.31 -16.65
C GLY A 411 -17.51 9.67 -15.66
N GLY A 412 -17.24 10.97 -15.52
CA GLY A 412 -16.24 11.50 -14.58
C GLY A 412 -14.86 11.71 -15.17
N ASP A 413 -13.90 12.09 -14.32
CA ASP A 413 -12.50 12.32 -14.68
C ASP A 413 -11.64 11.05 -14.51
N VAL A 414 -10.34 11.15 -14.83
CA VAL A 414 -9.37 10.03 -14.74
C VAL A 414 -9.36 9.41 -13.34
N ASP A 415 -9.38 10.24 -12.29
CA ASP A 415 -9.32 9.77 -10.90
C ASP A 415 -10.64 9.07 -10.47
N THR A 416 -11.79 9.56 -10.94
CA THR A 416 -13.09 8.91 -10.72
C THR A 416 -13.13 7.52 -11.35
N LEU A 417 -12.67 7.38 -12.59
CA LEU A 417 -12.61 6.08 -13.29
C LEU A 417 -11.65 5.10 -12.59
N ILE A 418 -10.49 5.57 -12.13
CA ILE A 418 -9.55 4.73 -11.35
C ILE A 418 -10.22 4.20 -10.07
N SER A 419 -10.94 5.06 -9.35
CA SER A 419 -11.66 4.68 -8.11
C SER A 419 -12.75 3.63 -8.38
N ARG A 420 -13.49 3.77 -9.49
CA ARG A 420 -14.50 2.79 -9.92
C ARG A 420 -13.89 1.45 -10.33
N ILE A 421 -12.78 1.47 -11.07
CA ILE A 421 -12.01 0.26 -11.41
C ILE A 421 -11.49 -0.44 -10.15
N ALA A 422 -10.99 0.31 -9.17
CA ALA A 422 -10.58 -0.27 -7.88
C ALA A 422 -11.77 -0.92 -7.16
N SER A 423 -12.94 -0.28 -7.17
CA SER A 423 -14.15 -0.79 -6.52
C SER A 423 -14.72 -2.05 -7.20
N ILE A 424 -14.76 -2.11 -8.53
CA ILE A 424 -15.27 -3.30 -9.24
C ILE A 424 -14.38 -4.52 -9.02
N ARG A 425 -13.06 -4.35 -8.82
CA ARG A 425 -12.15 -5.48 -8.55
C ARG A 425 -12.46 -6.26 -7.30
N THR A 426 -12.98 -5.61 -6.25
CA THR A 426 -13.45 -6.31 -5.05
C THR A 426 -14.56 -7.30 -5.42
N TRP A 427 -15.49 -6.89 -6.29
CA TRP A 427 -16.58 -7.74 -6.77
C TRP A 427 -16.12 -8.80 -7.75
N THR A 428 -15.17 -8.48 -8.63
CA THR A 428 -14.53 -9.48 -9.51
C THR A 428 -13.87 -10.57 -8.66
N TYR A 429 -13.12 -10.19 -7.62
CA TYR A 429 -12.51 -11.14 -6.69
C TYR A 429 -13.56 -12.01 -6.00
N ILE A 430 -14.60 -11.41 -5.41
CA ILE A 430 -15.71 -12.13 -4.76
C ILE A 430 -16.39 -13.11 -5.74
N SER A 431 -16.65 -12.69 -6.98
CA SER A 431 -17.31 -13.52 -8.00
C SER A 431 -16.50 -14.76 -8.40
N ASN A 432 -15.17 -14.75 -8.20
CA ASN A 432 -14.31 -15.91 -8.45
C ASN A 432 -14.45 -17.01 -7.39
N HIS A 433 -15.03 -16.70 -6.23
CA HIS A 433 -15.36 -17.70 -5.22
C HIS A 433 -16.68 -18.38 -5.59
N ALA A 434 -16.62 -19.44 -6.40
CA ALA A 434 -17.80 -20.15 -6.91
C ALA A 434 -18.77 -20.67 -5.83
N ARG A 435 -18.28 -20.86 -4.59
CA ARG A 435 -19.10 -21.26 -3.43
C ARG A 435 -19.81 -20.10 -2.73
N TRP A 436 -19.40 -18.85 -3.01
CA TRP A 436 -19.96 -17.65 -2.37
C TRP A 436 -21.09 -17.03 -3.17
N VAL A 437 -21.12 -17.23 -4.49
CA VAL A 437 -22.06 -16.55 -5.39
C VAL A 437 -22.76 -17.59 -6.25
N ARG A 438 -24.09 -17.54 -6.31
CA ARG A 438 -24.89 -18.33 -7.26
C ARG A 438 -24.64 -17.83 -8.68
N ASP A 439 -24.57 -18.74 -9.65
CA ASP A 439 -24.25 -18.40 -11.04
C ASP A 439 -22.97 -17.57 -11.19
N ALA A 440 -21.91 -17.98 -10.47
CA ALA A 440 -20.63 -17.28 -10.45
C ALA A 440 -20.07 -16.94 -11.84
N GLY A 441 -20.32 -17.79 -12.86
CA GLY A 441 -19.91 -17.51 -14.25
C GLY A 441 -20.55 -16.24 -14.82
N VAL A 442 -21.85 -16.03 -14.59
CA VAL A 442 -22.57 -14.83 -15.05
C VAL A 442 -22.04 -13.59 -14.36
N TRP A 443 -21.78 -13.67 -13.06
CA TRP A 443 -21.21 -12.55 -12.28
C TRP A 443 -19.78 -12.22 -12.68
N GLN A 444 -18.95 -13.24 -12.97
CA GLN A 444 -17.59 -13.04 -13.47
C GLN A 444 -17.62 -12.33 -14.82
N GLU A 445 -18.48 -12.76 -15.75
CA GLU A 445 -18.63 -12.09 -17.05
C GLU A 445 -19.12 -10.64 -16.89
N ARG A 446 -20.12 -10.41 -16.04
CA ARG A 446 -20.68 -9.07 -15.80
C ARG A 446 -19.66 -8.11 -15.20
N THR A 447 -19.00 -8.49 -14.12
CA THR A 447 -18.00 -7.64 -13.44
C THR A 447 -16.79 -7.37 -14.34
N ARG A 448 -16.34 -8.37 -15.10
CA ARG A 448 -15.27 -8.20 -16.11
C ARG A 448 -15.66 -7.24 -17.22
N ALA A 449 -16.89 -7.33 -17.73
CA ALA A 449 -17.38 -6.42 -18.77
C ALA A 449 -17.43 -4.96 -18.28
N ILE A 450 -17.79 -4.74 -17.01
CA ILE A 450 -17.76 -3.41 -16.38
C ILE A 450 -16.31 -2.92 -16.24
N GLU A 451 -15.40 -3.76 -15.73
CA GLU A 451 -13.97 -3.41 -15.63
C GLU A 451 -13.38 -3.04 -17.00
N ASP A 452 -13.73 -3.79 -18.06
CA ASP A 452 -13.28 -3.53 -19.43
C ASP A 452 -13.80 -2.17 -19.95
N ARG A 453 -15.10 -1.88 -19.79
CA ARG A 453 -15.69 -0.58 -20.20
C ARG A 453 -15.05 0.60 -19.46
N LEU A 454 -14.89 0.50 -18.14
CA LEU A 454 -14.25 1.53 -17.33
C LEU A 454 -12.78 1.74 -17.73
N SER A 455 -12.08 0.65 -18.05
CA SER A 455 -10.68 0.67 -18.48
C SER A 455 -10.48 1.32 -19.85
N ASP A 456 -11.41 1.08 -20.77
CA ASP A 456 -11.41 1.70 -22.10
C ASP A 456 -11.72 3.20 -22.00
N ALA A 457 -12.74 3.58 -21.23
CA ALA A 457 -13.02 4.99 -20.92
C ALA A 457 -11.81 5.69 -20.27
N LEU A 458 -11.14 5.04 -19.33
CA LEU A 458 -9.93 5.57 -18.69
C LEU A 458 -8.80 5.78 -19.70
N HIS A 459 -8.59 4.81 -20.60
CA HIS A 459 -7.59 4.93 -21.67
C HIS A 459 -7.90 6.13 -22.57
N GLU A 460 -9.15 6.28 -23.02
CA GLU A 460 -9.56 7.41 -23.85
C GLU A 460 -9.33 8.76 -23.16
N ARG A 461 -9.65 8.89 -21.87
CA ARG A 461 -9.40 10.12 -21.11
C ARG A 461 -7.90 10.41 -20.95
N LEU A 462 -7.07 9.40 -20.74
CA LEU A 462 -5.61 9.56 -20.70
C LEU A 462 -5.07 10.02 -22.04
N VAL A 463 -5.54 9.45 -23.16
CA VAL A 463 -5.12 9.87 -24.51
C VAL A 463 -5.55 11.31 -24.80
N GLN A 464 -6.81 11.66 -24.52
CA GLN A 464 -7.32 13.03 -24.70
C GLN A 464 -6.53 14.06 -23.88
N ARG A 465 -6.04 13.65 -22.70
CA ARG A 465 -5.31 14.52 -21.79
C ARG A 465 -3.81 14.62 -22.09
N PHE A 466 -3.16 13.56 -22.56
CA PHE A 466 -1.69 13.53 -22.66
C PHE A 466 -1.14 13.35 -24.07
N VAL A 467 -1.99 13.29 -25.10
CA VAL A 467 -1.59 13.10 -26.50
C VAL A 467 -2.24 14.15 -27.38
N GLU A 468 -1.45 14.85 -28.21
CA GLU A 468 -2.00 15.76 -29.21
C GLU A 468 -2.53 14.98 -30.41
N ARG A 469 -3.82 15.15 -30.75
CA ARG A 469 -4.37 14.60 -32.00
C ARG A 469 -3.80 15.38 -33.19
N GLY A 470 -2.79 14.84 -33.85
CA GLY A 470 -2.31 15.33 -35.15
C GLY A 470 -0.93 16.01 -35.21
N GLY A 471 -0.07 15.87 -34.19
CA GLY A 471 1.31 16.36 -34.25
C GLY A 471 2.19 15.56 -35.23
N PRO A 472 3.12 16.19 -35.98
CA PRO A 472 3.88 15.51 -37.02
C PRO A 472 4.89 14.52 -36.43
N SER A 473 4.67 13.23 -36.69
CA SER A 473 5.67 12.18 -36.44
C SER A 473 6.87 12.38 -37.36
N ARG A 474 7.89 13.10 -36.87
CA ARG A 474 9.20 13.15 -37.54
C ARG A 474 10.00 11.89 -37.20
N GLY A 475 9.75 10.82 -37.97
CA GLY A 475 10.77 9.81 -38.26
C GLY A 475 10.31 8.35 -38.14
N GLY A 476 10.12 7.71 -39.31
CA GLY A 476 10.57 6.32 -39.48
C GLY A 476 9.56 5.29 -40.00
N ARG A 477 9.71 4.99 -41.31
CA ARG A 477 9.30 3.79 -42.08
C ARG A 477 7.79 3.54 -42.33
N ALA A 478 7.45 3.67 -43.61
CA ALA A 478 6.16 3.39 -44.20
C ALA A 478 5.73 1.92 -44.04
N ALA A 479 4.54 1.74 -43.47
CA ALA A 479 3.69 0.56 -43.69
C ALA A 479 2.66 0.89 -44.80
N PRO A 480 2.15 -0.10 -45.55
CA PRO A 480 1.42 0.16 -46.79
C PRO A 480 0.07 0.82 -46.50
N ARG A 481 -0.19 1.94 -47.19
CA ARG A 481 -1.45 2.69 -47.16
C ARG A 481 -2.59 1.82 -47.69
N VAL A 482 -3.52 1.44 -46.81
CA VAL A 482 -4.90 1.18 -47.22
C VAL A 482 -5.55 2.53 -47.47
N THR A 483 -5.87 2.81 -48.72
CA THR A 483 -6.53 4.03 -49.18
C THR A 483 -7.97 4.07 -48.67
N ARG A 484 -8.21 4.67 -47.50
CA ARG A 484 -9.53 5.25 -47.20
C ARG A 484 -9.67 6.54 -47.99
N ARG A 485 -10.67 6.56 -48.87
CA ARG A 485 -11.10 7.71 -49.67
C ARG A 485 -11.47 8.85 -48.72
N ALA A 486 -10.91 10.04 -48.94
CA ALA A 486 -11.25 11.23 -48.19
C ALA A 486 -12.68 11.66 -48.50
N GLU A 487 -13.47 11.95 -47.46
CA GLU A 487 -14.71 12.72 -47.61
C GLU A 487 -14.35 14.21 -47.78
N PRO A 488 -15.11 14.98 -48.58
CA PRO A 488 -14.80 16.38 -48.84
C PRO A 488 -15.10 17.25 -47.62
N ALA A 489 -14.41 18.38 -47.51
CA ALA A 489 -14.70 19.41 -46.53
C ALA A 489 -16.12 19.95 -46.71
N GLU A 490 -16.89 20.02 -45.61
CA GLU A 490 -18.24 20.60 -45.60
C GLU A 490 -18.17 22.13 -45.79
N GLU A 491 -18.73 22.61 -46.89
CA GLU A 491 -19.07 24.02 -47.10
C GLU A 491 -20.31 24.41 -46.27
N PRO A 492 -20.43 25.68 -45.83
CA PRO A 492 -21.56 26.12 -45.01
C PRO A 492 -22.88 26.06 -45.79
N VAL A 493 -23.84 25.31 -45.26
CA VAL A 493 -25.16 25.06 -45.86
C VAL A 493 -26.07 26.29 -45.68
N GLU A 494 -26.46 26.94 -46.78
CA GLU A 494 -27.56 27.91 -46.79
C GLU A 494 -28.92 27.20 -46.66
N VAL A 495 -29.68 27.56 -45.64
CA VAL A 495 -31.00 26.96 -45.35
C VAL A 495 -32.11 27.79 -45.99
N ALA A 496 -32.93 27.17 -46.84
CA ALA A 496 -34.00 27.84 -47.58
C ALA A 496 -35.13 28.40 -46.68
N PRO A 497 -35.82 29.49 -47.08
CA PRO A 497 -36.87 30.13 -46.27
C PRO A 497 -38.09 29.21 -46.15
N GLY A 498 -38.37 28.72 -44.93
CA GLY A 498 -39.51 27.85 -44.62
C GLY A 498 -39.17 26.56 -43.87
N HIS A 499 -37.88 26.24 -43.68
CA HIS A 499 -37.44 25.05 -42.96
C HIS A 499 -37.65 25.20 -41.43
N PRO A 500 -38.11 24.16 -40.70
CA PRO A 500 -38.43 24.23 -39.27
C PRO A 500 -37.23 24.59 -38.36
N PHE A 501 -36.00 24.50 -38.88
CA PHE A 501 -34.77 24.86 -38.19
C PHE A 501 -34.16 26.21 -38.60
N ALA A 502 -34.80 26.96 -39.51
CA ALA A 502 -34.32 28.27 -39.96
C ALA A 502 -34.19 29.29 -38.79
N ARG A 503 -35.04 29.16 -37.77
CA ARG A 503 -34.94 29.96 -36.53
C ARG A 503 -33.69 29.66 -35.69
N ILE A 504 -33.17 28.43 -35.71
CA ILE A 504 -31.97 28.04 -34.95
C ILE A 504 -30.70 28.57 -35.64
N ALA A 505 -30.68 28.56 -36.97
CA ALA A 505 -29.59 29.15 -37.75
C ALA A 505 -29.51 30.69 -37.58
N ALA A 506 -30.66 31.37 -37.53
CA ALA A 506 -30.72 32.81 -37.26
C ALA A 506 -30.27 33.19 -35.84
N LEU A 507 -30.55 32.34 -34.83
CA LEU A 507 -30.08 32.51 -33.45
C LEU A 507 -28.55 32.36 -33.32
N ARG A 508 -27.93 31.53 -34.15
CA ARG A 508 -26.48 31.33 -34.17
C ARG A 508 -25.72 32.53 -34.76
N ALA A 509 -26.34 33.26 -35.68
CA ALA A 509 -25.77 34.46 -36.30
C ALA A 509 -25.87 35.74 -35.42
N LEU A 510 -26.72 35.72 -34.38
CA LEU A 510 -26.88 36.82 -33.42
C LEU A 510 -25.98 36.69 -32.17
N LEU A 511 -25.24 35.60 -32.03
CA LEU A 511 -24.30 35.41 -30.92
C LEU A 511 -22.96 36.09 -31.25
N PRO A 512 -22.48 37.04 -30.42
CA PRO A 512 -21.22 37.70 -30.67
C PRO A 512 -20.07 36.69 -30.65
N SER A 513 -19.22 36.72 -31.67
CA SER A 513 -17.90 36.08 -31.67
C SER A 513 -16.94 36.87 -30.76
N ALA A 514 -17.25 36.96 -29.48
CA ALA A 514 -16.27 37.33 -28.47
C ALA A 514 -15.57 36.04 -28.01
N PRO A 515 -14.27 36.08 -27.64
CA PRO A 515 -13.69 35.00 -26.89
C PRO A 515 -14.60 34.77 -25.68
N LEU A 516 -15.02 33.53 -25.43
CA LEU A 516 -15.62 33.24 -24.14
C LEU A 516 -14.62 33.74 -23.10
N PRO A 517 -15.03 34.55 -22.11
CA PRO A 517 -14.18 34.76 -20.95
C PRO A 517 -13.79 33.37 -20.44
N PRO A 518 -12.57 33.18 -19.92
CA PRO A 518 -12.21 31.92 -19.29
C PRO A 518 -13.38 31.51 -18.41
N ALA A 519 -13.85 30.26 -18.56
CA ALA A 519 -14.77 29.69 -17.59
C ALA A 519 -14.20 30.07 -16.22
N PRO A 520 -15.00 30.64 -15.30
CA PRO A 520 -14.49 31.13 -14.03
C PRO A 520 -13.54 30.06 -13.51
N GLU A 521 -12.26 30.43 -13.32
CA GLU A 521 -11.25 29.50 -12.81
C GLU A 521 -11.94 28.77 -11.67
N ASP A 522 -12.07 27.45 -11.80
CA ASP A 522 -12.72 26.65 -10.77
C ASP A 522 -11.78 26.76 -9.57
N ASP A 523 -12.00 27.78 -8.74
CA ASP A 523 -11.20 28.16 -7.56
C ASP A 523 -11.06 26.95 -6.62
N ARG A 524 -11.97 25.97 -6.78
CA ARG A 524 -11.96 24.63 -6.21
C ARG A 524 -10.76 23.78 -6.62
N ALA A 525 -10.41 23.73 -7.91
CA ALA A 525 -9.27 22.95 -8.38
C ALA A 525 -7.97 23.54 -7.84
N GLY A 526 -7.86 24.87 -7.85
CA GLY A 526 -6.77 25.60 -7.19
C GLY A 526 -6.73 25.35 -5.69
N TRP A 527 -7.87 25.40 -5.00
CA TRP A 527 -7.99 25.13 -3.58
C TRP A 527 -7.57 23.70 -3.20
N VAL A 528 -8.04 22.68 -3.94
CA VAL A 528 -7.64 21.28 -3.74
C VAL A 528 -6.13 21.11 -3.91
N GLU A 529 -5.53 21.68 -4.96
CA GLU A 529 -4.08 21.63 -5.14
C GLU A 529 -3.34 22.39 -4.03
N SER A 530 -3.89 23.51 -3.54
CA SER A 530 -3.38 24.24 -2.37
C SER A 530 -3.37 23.38 -1.11
N ILE A 531 -4.43 22.60 -0.87
CA ILE A 531 -4.52 21.67 0.26
C ILE A 531 -3.52 20.53 0.09
N VAL A 532 -3.45 19.92 -1.10
CA VAL A 532 -2.56 18.78 -1.38
C VAL A 532 -1.09 19.17 -1.25
N ALA A 533 -0.72 20.38 -1.70
CA ALA A 533 0.65 20.90 -1.58
C ALA A 533 0.95 21.57 -0.23
N ALA A 534 -0.04 21.75 0.63
CA ALA A 534 0.12 22.48 1.88
C ALA A 534 1.10 21.77 2.85
N PRO A 535 1.94 22.53 3.56
CA PRO A 535 2.77 21.99 4.63
C PRO A 535 1.91 21.61 5.85
N GLN A 536 2.47 20.81 6.78
CA GLN A 536 1.73 20.24 7.90
C GLN A 536 1.19 21.33 8.85
N GLU A 537 1.91 22.44 8.99
CA GLU A 537 1.60 23.55 9.90
C GLU A 537 0.35 24.32 9.49
N ARG A 538 -0.10 24.17 8.24
CA ARG A 538 -1.35 24.78 7.76
C ARG A 538 -2.57 24.14 8.42
N PHE A 539 -2.49 22.86 8.76
CA PHE A 539 -3.61 22.12 9.31
C PHE A 539 -3.61 22.20 10.84
N SER A 540 -4.81 22.41 11.40
CA SER A 540 -5.03 22.31 12.83
C SER A 540 -5.90 21.10 13.16
N ILE A 541 -5.75 20.58 14.38
CA ILE A 541 -6.52 19.44 14.87
C ILE A 541 -7.00 19.73 16.30
N ASP A 542 -8.27 19.42 16.58
CA ASP A 542 -8.82 19.53 17.92
C ASP A 542 -8.77 18.21 18.70
N VAL A 543 -9.17 18.26 19.98
CA VAL A 543 -9.18 17.07 20.86
C VAL A 543 -10.17 15.99 20.45
N ALA A 544 -11.14 16.31 19.58
CA ALA A 544 -12.10 15.35 19.02
C ALA A 544 -11.59 14.73 17.71
N GLY A 545 -10.36 15.05 17.31
CA GLY A 545 -9.74 14.55 16.09
C GLY A 545 -10.21 15.24 14.81
N ARG A 546 -10.93 16.37 14.89
CA ARG A 546 -11.37 17.10 13.69
C ARG A 546 -10.23 17.94 13.13
N ILE A 547 -10.02 17.85 11.82
CA ILE A 547 -8.91 18.46 11.08
C ILE A 547 -9.44 19.65 10.28
N PHE A 548 -8.81 20.81 10.44
CA PHE A 548 -9.23 22.07 9.84
C PHE A 548 -8.11 22.73 9.03
N ASP A 549 -8.49 23.47 7.98
CA ASP A 549 -7.69 24.52 7.34
C ASP A 549 -8.37 25.87 7.62
N GLY A 550 -7.77 26.68 8.50
CA GLY A 550 -8.47 27.83 9.08
C GLY A 550 -9.76 27.38 9.79
N ASP A 551 -10.90 27.91 9.34
CA ASP A 551 -12.23 27.57 9.86
C ASP A 551 -12.93 26.42 9.10
N VAL A 552 -12.31 25.90 8.03
CA VAL A 552 -12.92 24.87 7.18
C VAL A 552 -12.63 23.48 7.71
N LEU A 553 -13.68 22.73 8.07
CA LEU A 553 -13.57 21.33 8.46
C LEU A 553 -13.28 20.46 7.23
N LEU A 554 -12.09 19.87 7.17
CA LEU A 554 -11.67 19.01 6.06
C LEU A 554 -11.98 17.54 6.32
N GLY A 555 -11.88 17.10 7.57
CA GLY A 555 -12.12 15.71 7.95
C GLY A 555 -11.97 15.49 9.44
N GLN A 556 -12.02 14.22 9.85
CA GLN A 556 -11.86 13.80 11.23
C GLN A 556 -11.03 12.52 11.27
N LEU A 557 -10.11 12.42 12.23
CA LEU A 557 -9.41 11.16 12.49
C LEU A 557 -10.41 10.04 12.73
N ALA A 558 -10.11 8.88 12.17
CA ALA A 558 -10.88 7.66 12.28
C ALA A 558 -9.98 6.52 12.74
N ARG A 559 -10.59 5.47 13.29
CA ARG A 559 -9.88 4.26 13.69
C ARG A 559 -9.21 3.64 12.46
N GLY A 560 -7.88 3.51 12.49
CA GLY A 560 -7.12 2.80 11.48
C GLY A 560 -6.74 1.39 11.95
N PRO A 561 -5.77 0.73 11.29
CA PRO A 561 -5.34 -0.63 11.65
C PRO A 561 -4.69 -0.72 13.04
N THR A 562 -3.97 0.33 13.45
CA THR A 562 -3.33 0.44 14.77
C THR A 562 -3.49 1.87 15.31
N LEU A 563 -3.30 2.05 16.62
CA LEU A 563 -3.30 3.39 17.26
C LEU A 563 -2.27 4.35 16.62
N LEU A 564 -1.21 3.78 16.02
CA LEU A 564 -0.10 4.51 15.40
C LEU A 564 -0.30 4.74 13.90
N LEU A 565 -1.35 4.18 13.31
CA LEU A 565 -1.73 4.33 11.92
C LEU A 565 -3.20 4.75 11.83
N PRO A 566 -3.56 5.96 12.29
CA PRO A 566 -4.93 6.46 12.20
C PRO A 566 -5.35 6.67 10.73
N ASP A 567 -6.63 6.44 10.46
CA ASP A 567 -7.26 6.80 9.19
C ASP A 567 -7.94 8.16 9.31
N VAL A 568 -8.51 8.67 8.21
CA VAL A 568 -9.26 9.93 8.20
C VAL A 568 -10.59 9.77 7.49
N ARG A 569 -11.68 10.12 8.17
CA ARG A 569 -12.99 10.29 7.55
C ARG A 569 -13.09 11.71 6.98
N LEU A 570 -13.26 11.82 5.67
CA LEU A 570 -13.42 13.12 5.01
C LEU A 570 -14.75 13.77 5.43
N ALA A 571 -14.75 15.10 5.60
CA ALA A 571 -15.96 15.87 5.83
C ALA A 571 -16.85 15.86 4.57
N ALA A 572 -18.13 16.24 4.73
CA ALA A 572 -19.06 16.40 3.63
C ALA A 572 -18.67 17.62 2.79
N LEU A 573 -17.78 17.39 1.83
CA LEU A 573 -17.37 18.35 0.81
C LEU A 573 -18.21 18.08 -0.45
N GLU A 574 -19.51 18.32 -0.36
CA GLU A 574 -20.53 17.91 -1.34
C GLU A 574 -20.25 18.41 -2.77
N ASP A 575 -19.55 19.53 -2.86
CA ASP A 575 -19.20 20.17 -4.12
C ASP A 575 -17.97 19.58 -4.82
N LEU A 576 -17.27 18.60 -4.21
CA LEU A 576 -16.06 18.02 -4.78
C LEU A 576 -16.35 16.70 -5.51
N GLY A 577 -15.77 16.55 -6.70
CA GLY A 577 -15.73 15.27 -7.41
C GLY A 577 -15.02 14.17 -6.60
N ALA A 578 -15.32 12.91 -6.89
CA ALA A 578 -14.75 11.75 -6.19
C ALA A 578 -13.20 11.73 -6.24
N GLY A 579 -12.61 12.16 -7.37
CA GLY A 579 -11.17 12.30 -7.54
C GLY A 579 -10.55 13.33 -6.58
N ALA A 580 -11.11 14.54 -6.53
CA ALA A 580 -10.65 15.60 -5.61
C ALA A 580 -10.77 15.18 -4.15
N ARG A 581 -11.88 14.54 -3.76
CA ARG A 581 -12.07 13.97 -2.42
C ARG A 581 -10.99 12.94 -2.07
N SER A 582 -10.64 12.06 -3.01
CA SER A 582 -9.56 11.09 -2.80
C SER A 582 -8.18 11.74 -2.63
N ARG A 583 -7.89 12.85 -3.34
CA ARG A 583 -6.63 13.58 -3.18
C ARG A 583 -6.54 14.28 -1.81
N VAL A 584 -7.61 14.97 -1.39
CA VAL A 584 -7.70 15.59 -0.06
C VAL A 584 -7.59 14.53 1.04
N LEU A 585 -8.34 13.43 0.92
CA LEU A 585 -8.27 12.32 1.88
C LEU A 585 -6.84 11.79 2.04
N ARG A 586 -6.14 11.51 0.93
CA ARG A 586 -4.72 11.08 0.98
C ARG A 586 -3.83 12.09 1.70
N ARG A 587 -4.04 13.39 1.48
CA ARG A 587 -3.28 14.43 2.18
C ARG A 587 -3.57 14.45 3.68
N LEU A 588 -4.83 14.32 4.08
CA LEU A 588 -5.21 14.28 5.50
C LEU A 588 -4.71 13.00 6.19
N VAL A 589 -4.71 11.86 5.50
CA VAL A 589 -4.09 10.61 6.01
C VAL A 589 -2.58 10.79 6.20
N ALA A 590 -1.89 11.48 5.28
CA ALA A 590 -0.49 11.83 5.46
C ALA A 590 -0.30 12.75 6.69
N PHE A 591 -1.13 13.79 6.84
CA PHE A 591 -1.12 14.65 8.03
C PHE A 591 -1.33 13.86 9.34
N ALA A 592 -2.25 12.89 9.35
CA ALA A 592 -2.52 12.05 10.50
C ALA A 592 -1.31 11.17 10.88
N ARG A 593 -0.51 10.74 9.90
CA ARG A 593 0.75 10.01 10.13
C ARG A 593 1.86 10.92 10.61
N ASP A 594 1.97 12.11 10.01
CA ASP A 594 2.92 13.13 10.45
C ASP A 594 2.64 13.55 11.91
N LEU A 595 1.37 13.54 12.35
CA LEU A 595 0.99 13.78 13.74
C LEU A 595 1.56 12.70 14.70
N VAL A 596 1.49 11.43 14.31
CA VAL A 596 2.05 10.32 15.09
C VAL A 596 3.58 10.43 15.13
N GLU A 597 4.20 10.76 14.01
CA GLU A 597 5.65 10.93 13.92
C GLU A 597 6.13 12.14 14.73
N GLU A 598 5.37 13.24 14.78
CA GLU A 598 5.69 14.37 15.65
C GLU A 598 5.67 13.99 17.13
N LEU A 599 4.72 13.13 17.55
CA LEU A 599 4.63 12.67 18.93
C LEU A 599 5.70 11.62 19.27
N LEU A 600 5.96 10.66 18.38
CA LEU A 600 6.72 9.45 18.73
C LEU A 600 8.01 9.28 17.94
N GLY A 601 8.36 10.18 17.02
CA GLY A 601 9.54 10.03 16.17
C GLY A 601 10.86 9.93 16.95
N ALA A 602 10.94 10.57 18.12
CA ALA A 602 12.08 10.42 19.02
C ALA A 602 12.30 8.96 19.46
N LEU A 603 11.22 8.21 19.71
CA LEU A 603 11.24 6.79 20.07
C LEU A 603 11.66 5.89 18.89
N ARG A 604 11.49 6.37 17.66
CA ARG A 604 11.73 5.62 16.42
C ARG A 604 13.10 5.89 15.79
N SER A 605 13.89 6.76 16.39
CA SER A 605 15.22 7.11 15.89
C SER A 605 16.13 5.88 15.71
N PRO A 606 17.04 5.89 14.72
CA PRO A 606 17.93 4.76 14.45
C PRO A 606 18.74 4.30 15.67
N GLU A 607 19.14 5.24 16.53
CA GLU A 607 19.92 4.95 17.74
C GLU A 607 19.07 4.23 18.79
N VAL A 608 17.81 4.66 18.98
CA VAL A 608 16.87 3.96 19.87
C VAL A 608 16.51 2.58 19.30
N ARG A 609 16.41 2.44 17.98
CA ARG A 609 16.21 1.14 17.32
C ARG A 609 17.42 0.22 17.39
N ALA A 610 18.62 0.75 17.62
CA ALA A 610 19.85 -0.03 17.78
C ALA A 610 20.03 -0.56 19.21
N LEU A 611 19.18 -0.14 20.16
CA LEU A 611 19.24 -0.58 21.54
C LEU A 611 19.02 -2.11 21.70
N PRO A 612 19.53 -2.69 22.81
CA PRO A 612 19.29 -4.09 23.15
C PRO A 612 17.80 -4.46 23.29
N ALA A 613 17.52 -5.76 23.33
CA ALA A 613 16.14 -6.27 23.31
C ALA A 613 15.26 -5.73 24.47
N ALA A 614 15.81 -5.63 25.68
CA ALA A 614 15.13 -5.11 26.85
C ALA A 614 14.68 -3.64 26.66
N ALA A 615 15.62 -2.77 26.29
CA ALA A 615 15.35 -1.37 26.01
C ALA A 615 14.35 -1.17 24.83
N ARG A 616 14.45 -1.98 23.77
CA ARG A 616 13.45 -1.96 22.68
C ARG A 616 12.06 -2.40 23.14
N GLY A 617 11.97 -3.33 24.10
CA GLY A 617 10.71 -3.71 24.71
C GLY A 617 10.04 -2.54 25.44
N ILE A 618 10.82 -1.76 26.21
CA ILE A 618 10.32 -0.54 26.87
C ILE A 618 9.83 0.49 25.83
N VAL A 619 10.62 0.72 24.77
CA VAL A 619 10.24 1.64 23.69
C VAL A 619 8.94 1.21 23.03
N TYR A 620 8.77 -0.09 22.76
CA TYR A 620 7.54 -0.63 22.20
C TYR A 620 6.33 -0.36 23.10
N GLN A 621 6.45 -0.57 24.42
CA GLN A 621 5.37 -0.27 25.37
C GLN A 621 5.02 1.22 25.37
N LEU A 622 6.03 2.11 25.31
CA LEU A 622 5.82 3.55 25.20
C LEU A 622 5.09 3.90 23.91
N GLU A 623 5.45 3.30 22.76
CA GLU A 623 4.74 3.55 21.51
C GLU A 623 3.26 3.15 21.61
N GLN A 624 2.95 1.97 22.16
CA GLN A 624 1.56 1.53 22.34
C GLN A 624 0.77 2.42 23.31
N GLY A 625 1.44 3.05 24.27
CA GLY A 625 0.85 3.99 25.23
C GLY A 625 0.98 5.47 24.85
N LEU A 626 1.26 5.80 23.58
CA LEU A 626 1.48 7.17 23.09
C LEU A 626 2.48 7.98 23.93
N GLY A 627 3.53 7.32 24.41
CA GLY A 627 4.61 7.90 25.22
C GLY A 627 4.46 7.71 26.72
N THR A 628 3.62 6.80 27.19
CA THR A 628 3.47 6.50 28.62
C THR A 628 3.16 5.01 28.83
N ALA A 629 3.91 4.36 29.72
CA ALA A 629 3.73 2.95 30.08
C ALA A 629 3.84 2.79 31.60
N MET A 630 3.13 1.81 32.16
CA MET A 630 3.32 1.46 33.58
C MET A 630 4.58 0.61 33.71
N ALA A 631 5.41 0.88 34.72
CA ALA A 631 6.66 0.14 34.93
C ALA A 631 6.41 -1.36 35.16
N ARG A 632 5.31 -1.72 35.82
CA ARG A 632 4.88 -3.12 36.03
C ARG A 632 4.64 -3.88 34.72
N ASP A 633 4.27 -3.19 33.63
CA ASP A 633 4.02 -3.82 32.34
C ASP A 633 5.34 -4.08 31.57
N ALA A 634 6.47 -3.62 32.13
CA ALA A 634 7.82 -3.75 31.57
C ALA A 634 8.84 -4.29 32.59
N GLU A 635 8.40 -5.03 33.61
CA GLU A 635 9.22 -5.45 34.75
C GLU A 635 10.43 -6.29 34.33
N GLU A 636 10.23 -7.28 33.45
CA GLU A 636 11.31 -8.11 32.89
C GLU A 636 12.34 -7.27 32.14
N GLN A 637 11.87 -6.31 31.33
CA GLN A 637 12.74 -5.45 30.53
C GLN A 637 13.51 -4.45 31.40
N LEU A 638 12.89 -3.97 32.49
CA LEU A 638 13.55 -3.09 33.45
C LEU A 638 14.63 -3.83 34.24
N ALA A 639 14.40 -5.10 34.59
CA ALA A 639 15.39 -5.93 35.28
C ALA A 639 16.64 -6.21 34.42
N GLU A 640 16.47 -6.30 33.11
CA GLU A 640 17.56 -6.53 32.14
C GLU A 640 18.18 -5.23 31.58
N LEU A 641 17.69 -4.05 31.97
CA LEU A 641 18.13 -2.78 31.40
C LEU A 641 19.49 -2.36 31.96
N ALA A 642 20.50 -2.26 31.09
CA ALA A 642 21.82 -1.80 31.48
C ALA A 642 21.82 -0.29 31.86
N PRO A 643 22.69 0.16 32.79
CA PRO A 643 22.78 1.57 33.18
C PRO A 643 23.08 2.52 32.01
N GLU A 644 23.89 2.07 31.05
CA GLU A 644 24.26 2.83 29.85
C GLU A 644 23.03 3.05 28.92
N ASP A 645 22.23 2.01 28.72
CA ASP A 645 20.99 2.09 27.93
C ASP A 645 19.97 3.01 28.61
N ARG A 646 19.86 2.93 29.95
CA ARG A 646 19.01 3.85 30.72
C ARG A 646 19.44 5.30 30.57
N ALA A 647 20.75 5.57 30.61
CA ALA A 647 21.28 6.91 30.38
C ALA A 647 20.97 7.40 28.96
N LEU A 648 21.04 6.53 27.96
CA LEU A 648 20.68 6.87 26.58
C LEU A 648 19.19 7.21 26.44
N LEU A 649 18.31 6.41 27.04
CA LEU A 649 16.86 6.67 27.05
C LEU A 649 16.55 8.04 27.70
N ASN A 650 17.16 8.32 28.85
CA ASN A 650 17.03 9.61 29.54
C ASN A 650 17.53 10.77 28.68
N ALA A 651 18.65 10.61 27.97
CA ALA A 651 19.18 11.62 27.05
C ALA A 651 18.23 11.92 25.87
N ARG A 652 17.29 11.02 25.57
CA ARG A 652 16.22 11.20 24.58
C ARG A 652 14.89 11.66 25.19
N GLY A 653 14.90 12.06 26.46
CA GLY A 653 13.73 12.57 27.18
C GLY A 653 12.74 11.47 27.56
N ILE A 654 13.17 10.20 27.58
CA ILE A 654 12.41 9.07 28.11
C ILE A 654 12.82 8.88 29.56
N GLU A 655 11.93 9.17 30.47
CA GLU A 655 12.14 9.01 31.91
C GLU A 655 11.75 7.59 32.31
N VAL A 656 12.74 6.80 32.72
CA VAL A 656 12.54 5.44 33.23
C VAL A 656 12.31 5.49 34.73
N GLY A 657 11.04 5.65 35.12
CA GLY A 657 10.58 5.68 36.51
C GLY A 657 10.29 4.30 37.12
N GLU A 658 9.98 4.28 38.41
CA GLU A 658 9.67 3.06 39.18
C GLU A 658 8.21 2.63 39.07
N ARG A 659 7.29 3.56 38.82
CA ARG A 659 5.85 3.31 38.60
C ARG A 659 5.44 3.57 37.17
N VAL A 660 6.00 4.60 36.56
CA VAL A 660 5.63 5.08 35.23
C VAL A 660 6.88 5.36 34.42
N ILE A 661 6.92 4.83 33.21
CA ILE A 661 7.89 5.16 32.18
C ILE A 661 7.20 6.15 31.24
N TYR A 662 7.80 7.30 30.95
CA TYR A 662 7.14 8.32 30.13
C TYR A 662 8.11 9.18 29.32
N VAL A 663 7.59 9.82 28.28
CA VAL A 663 8.33 10.78 27.46
C VAL A 663 8.02 12.20 27.93
N ALA A 664 9.01 12.89 28.48
CA ALA A 664 8.80 14.15 29.21
C ALA A 664 8.15 15.26 28.36
N HIS A 665 8.55 15.40 27.10
CA HIS A 665 8.00 16.45 26.22
C HIS A 665 6.55 16.19 25.80
N LEU A 666 6.05 14.95 25.92
CA LEU A 666 4.67 14.56 25.60
C LEU A 666 3.66 14.85 26.71
N LEU A 667 4.12 15.40 27.84
CA LEU A 667 3.27 15.95 28.91
C LEU A 667 2.89 17.42 28.65
N ARG A 668 3.45 18.06 27.62
CA ARG A 668 3.10 19.43 27.23
C ARG A 668 1.68 19.48 26.66
N ARG A 669 0.98 20.59 26.89
CA ARG A 669 -0.43 20.79 26.51
C ARG A 669 -0.75 20.37 25.06
N ARG A 670 0.01 20.89 24.10
CA ARG A 670 -0.18 20.58 22.67
C ARG A 670 -0.04 19.08 22.38
N ALA A 671 0.89 18.38 23.04
CA ALA A 671 1.04 16.94 22.89
C ALA A 671 -0.13 16.19 23.53
N VAL A 672 -0.60 16.61 24.71
CA VAL A 672 -1.78 16.01 25.38
C VAL A 672 -3.04 16.14 24.54
N GLU A 673 -3.29 17.31 23.93
CA GLU A 673 -4.45 17.53 23.05
C GLU A 673 -4.41 16.61 21.82
N ARG A 674 -3.24 16.40 21.24
CA ARG A 674 -3.04 15.55 20.06
C ARG A 674 -3.08 14.07 20.39
N ARG A 675 -2.57 13.68 21.57
CA ARG A 675 -2.76 12.33 22.12
C ARG A 675 -4.24 12.05 22.35
N LEU A 676 -5.00 13.03 22.87
CA LEU A 676 -6.46 12.93 22.97
C LEU A 676 -7.14 12.80 21.61
N ALA A 677 -6.69 13.55 20.60
CA ALA A 677 -7.20 13.42 19.23
C ALA A 677 -7.00 12.01 18.66
N LEU A 678 -5.82 11.40 18.86
CA LEU A 678 -5.56 10.01 18.50
C LEU A 678 -6.41 9.04 19.31
N CYS A 679 -6.56 9.28 20.62
CA CYS A 679 -7.46 8.50 21.47
C CYS A 679 -8.91 8.60 21.00
N ALA A 680 -9.36 9.75 20.53
CA ALA A 680 -10.72 9.94 20.01
C ALA A 680 -10.97 9.18 18.71
N ALA A 681 -9.92 8.91 17.94
CA ALA A 681 -10.01 8.08 16.75
C ALA A 681 -10.05 6.58 17.10
N TRP A 682 -9.34 6.17 18.16
CA TRP A 682 -9.12 4.75 18.48
C TRP A 682 -10.08 4.17 19.53
N PHE A 683 -10.34 4.93 20.59
CA PHE A 683 -11.26 4.56 21.67
C PHE A 683 -12.66 5.12 21.41
N ASP A 684 -13.64 4.67 22.18
CA ASP A 684 -15.01 5.16 22.11
C ASP A 684 -15.04 6.68 22.39
N PRO A 685 -15.41 7.53 21.41
CA PRO A 685 -15.45 8.98 21.59
C PRO A 685 -16.39 9.43 22.71
N ALA A 686 -17.43 8.65 23.01
CA ALA A 686 -18.38 8.94 24.08
C ALA A 686 -17.80 8.65 25.48
N ARG A 687 -16.68 7.91 25.56
CA ARG A 687 -16.03 7.46 26.79
C ARG A 687 -14.59 7.96 26.88
N LEU A 688 -14.34 9.19 26.44
CA LEU A 688 -13.06 9.86 26.61
C LEU A 688 -13.07 10.76 27.85
N PRO A 689 -11.92 10.93 28.52
CA PRO A 689 -11.78 11.93 29.56
C PRO A 689 -11.79 13.34 28.95
N ALA A 690 -12.27 14.32 29.71
CA ALA A 690 -12.08 15.72 29.37
C ALA A 690 -10.59 16.07 29.33
N CYS A 691 -10.21 16.98 28.44
CA CYS A 691 -8.82 17.43 28.34
C CYS A 691 -8.39 18.09 29.66
N PRO A 692 -7.32 17.60 30.33
CA PRO A 692 -6.87 18.15 31.61
C PRO A 692 -6.61 19.65 31.53
N ALA A 693 -7.09 20.44 32.50
CA ALA A 693 -6.91 21.89 32.50
C ALA A 693 -5.42 22.29 32.44
N PRO A 694 -5.06 23.48 31.92
CA PRO A 694 -3.67 23.94 31.89
C PRO A 694 -3.03 23.86 33.28
N GLY A 695 -1.89 23.17 33.37
CA GLY A 695 -1.17 22.97 34.65
C GLY A 695 -1.75 21.91 35.58
N ALA A 696 -2.86 21.24 35.22
CA ALA A 696 -3.46 20.20 36.06
C ALA A 696 -2.48 19.04 36.31
N VAL A 697 -2.26 18.73 37.60
CA VAL A 697 -1.40 17.65 38.06
C VAL A 697 -2.12 16.30 38.15
N SER A 698 -3.45 16.33 38.30
CA SER A 698 -4.29 15.15 38.26
C SER A 698 -5.71 15.50 37.81
N VAL A 699 -6.46 14.46 37.41
CA VAL A 699 -7.89 14.54 37.10
C VAL A 699 -8.63 13.40 37.81
N VAL A 700 -9.91 13.62 38.09
CA VAL A 700 -10.78 12.57 38.64
C VAL A 700 -11.06 11.55 37.54
N VAL A 701 -10.95 10.26 37.86
CA VAL A 701 -11.26 9.18 36.92
C VAL A 701 -12.77 9.14 36.71
N ALA A 702 -13.20 9.40 35.48
CA ALA A 702 -14.59 9.34 35.09
C ALA A 702 -15.06 7.89 34.98
N ARG A 703 -16.29 7.61 35.43
CA ARG A 703 -16.88 6.27 35.34
C ARG A 703 -17.05 5.86 33.88
N GLY A 704 -16.65 4.64 33.56
CA GLY A 704 -16.81 4.06 32.22
C GLY A 704 -15.72 4.42 31.21
N VAL A 705 -14.76 5.28 31.57
CA VAL A 705 -13.58 5.57 30.75
C VAL A 705 -12.51 4.51 31.00
N ASP A 706 -11.95 3.95 29.93
CA ASP A 706 -10.88 2.95 30.02
C ASP A 706 -9.60 3.58 30.60
N PRO A 707 -9.00 3.00 31.66
CA PRO A 707 -7.74 3.49 32.26
C PRO A 707 -6.58 3.65 31.26
N ARG A 708 -6.59 2.89 30.16
CA ARG A 708 -5.59 3.01 29.09
C ARG A 708 -5.65 4.36 28.39
N VAL A 709 -6.82 5.00 28.30
CA VAL A 709 -6.96 6.33 27.69
C VAL A 709 -6.23 7.37 28.53
N TYR A 710 -6.37 7.28 29.86
CA TYR A 710 -5.69 8.14 30.82
C TYR A 710 -4.17 7.96 30.77
N ALA A 711 -3.68 6.72 30.73
CA ALA A 711 -2.26 6.44 30.51
C ALA A 711 -1.80 7.01 29.15
N ALA A 712 -2.57 6.79 28.09
CA ALA A 712 -2.25 7.25 26.74
C ALA A 712 -2.17 8.76 26.57
N ILE A 713 -2.69 9.57 27.51
CA ILE A 713 -2.56 11.04 27.53
C ILE A 713 -1.55 11.54 28.57
N GLY A 714 -0.84 10.63 29.25
CA GLY A 714 0.20 10.93 30.24
C GLY A 714 -0.28 11.05 31.68
N TYR A 715 -1.50 10.58 31.98
CA TYR A 715 -2.12 10.64 33.31
C TYR A 715 -2.52 9.25 33.81
N PRO A 716 -1.59 8.31 34.07
CA PRO A 716 -1.93 6.97 34.56
C PRO A 716 -2.82 6.98 35.81
N VAL A 717 -3.67 5.95 35.92
CA VAL A 717 -4.69 5.84 36.97
C VAL A 717 -4.12 5.20 38.24
N PHE A 718 -4.26 5.90 39.37
CA PHE A 718 -3.94 5.44 40.72
C PHE A 718 -5.18 5.63 41.62
N GLY A 719 -5.93 4.54 41.82
CA GLY A 719 -7.19 4.57 42.57
C GLY A 719 -8.26 5.41 41.88
N THR A 720 -8.72 6.47 42.54
CA THR A 720 -9.78 7.36 42.02
C THR A 720 -9.24 8.53 41.18
N ARG A 721 -7.91 8.64 41.03
CA ARG A 721 -7.23 9.76 40.38
C ARG A 721 -6.36 9.29 39.22
N ALA A 722 -6.37 10.04 38.14
CA ALA A 722 -5.41 9.93 37.06
C ALA A 722 -4.36 11.03 37.25
N ILE A 723 -3.12 10.68 37.56
CA ILE A 723 -2.06 11.61 37.97
C ILE A 723 -1.03 11.72 36.85
N ARG A 724 -0.58 12.95 36.57
CA ARG A 724 0.42 13.20 35.53
C ARG A 724 1.70 12.42 35.82
N ALA A 725 2.27 11.76 34.82
CA ALA A 725 3.34 10.79 34.98
C ALA A 725 4.57 11.30 35.78
N ASP A 726 5.02 12.53 35.52
CA ASP A 726 6.13 13.18 36.25
C ASP A 726 5.82 13.45 37.73
N VAL A 727 4.55 13.74 38.03
CA VAL A 727 4.07 13.96 39.39
C VAL A 727 3.93 12.64 40.13
N ALA A 728 3.41 11.60 39.47
CA ALA A 728 3.29 10.27 40.04
C ALA A 728 4.66 9.73 40.51
N GLU A 729 5.70 9.83 39.66
CA GLU A 729 7.06 9.42 40.02
C GLU A 729 7.65 10.23 41.19
N ARG A 730 7.38 11.53 41.22
CA ARG A 730 7.87 12.40 42.30
C ARG A 730 7.20 12.08 43.64
N VAL A 731 5.89 11.83 43.62
CA VAL A 731 5.12 11.43 44.79
C VAL A 731 5.56 10.05 45.27
N HIS A 732 5.78 9.09 44.37
CA HIS A 732 6.33 7.76 44.71
C HIS A 732 7.65 7.89 45.47
N LYS A 733 8.61 8.66 44.94
CA LYS A 733 9.91 8.88 45.59
C LYS A 733 9.80 9.52 46.97
N ALA A 734 8.89 10.50 47.14
CA ALA A 734 8.65 11.14 48.42
C ALA A 734 8.04 10.16 49.45
N LEU A 735 7.05 9.36 49.04
CA LEU A 735 6.45 8.32 49.88
C LEU A 735 7.48 7.25 50.27
N ALA A 736 8.31 6.80 49.33
CA ALA A 736 9.38 5.84 49.60
C ALA A 736 10.44 6.39 50.58
N SER A 737 10.63 7.71 50.64
CA SER A 737 11.50 8.38 51.62
C SER A 737 10.87 8.60 53.00
N GLY A 738 9.64 8.12 53.21
CA GLY A 738 8.93 8.19 54.50
C GLY A 738 8.04 9.42 54.68
N GLU A 739 7.75 10.18 53.62
CA GLU A 739 6.83 11.31 53.70
C GLU A 739 5.37 10.86 53.83
N ARG A 740 4.57 11.60 54.61
CA ARG A 740 3.16 11.24 54.85
C ARG A 740 2.29 11.63 53.66
N ALA A 741 1.42 10.73 53.23
CA ALA A 741 0.52 10.91 52.09
C ALA A 741 -0.32 12.18 52.18
N GLU A 742 -0.79 12.56 53.37
CA GLU A 742 -1.63 13.75 53.58
C GLU A 742 -0.90 15.06 53.21
N ARG A 743 0.42 15.12 53.42
CA ARG A 743 1.24 16.30 53.06
C ARG A 743 1.46 16.40 51.55
N LEU A 744 1.40 15.27 50.85
CA LEU A 744 1.54 15.16 49.39
C LEU A 744 0.19 15.32 48.65
N SER A 745 -0.92 15.52 49.37
CA SER A 745 -2.25 15.71 48.77
C SER A 745 -2.30 16.83 47.73
N GLY A 746 -1.62 17.95 47.99
CA GLY A 746 -1.48 19.06 47.05
C GLY A 746 -0.67 18.71 45.80
N TRP A 747 0.32 17.82 45.91
CA TRP A 747 1.11 17.34 44.78
C TRP A 747 0.29 16.38 43.92
N MET A 748 -0.48 15.48 44.55
CA MET A 748 -1.38 14.54 43.88
C MET A 748 -2.64 15.21 43.31
N GLY A 749 -2.91 16.49 43.62
CA GLY A 749 -4.13 17.19 43.20
C GLY A 749 -5.41 16.56 43.75
N CYS A 750 -5.35 15.96 44.95
CA CYS A 750 -6.50 15.33 45.59
C CYS A 750 -6.75 15.90 46.99
N PRO A 751 -7.99 15.84 47.52
CA PRO A 751 -8.27 16.13 48.92
C PRO A 751 -7.42 15.30 49.88
N ALA A 752 -7.05 15.86 51.04
CA ALA A 752 -6.23 15.17 52.04
C ALA A 752 -6.83 13.82 52.49
N ARG A 753 -8.16 13.70 52.50
CA ARG A 753 -8.88 12.44 52.81
C ARG A 753 -8.71 11.34 51.76
N GLU A 754 -8.46 11.69 50.50
CA GLU A 754 -8.25 10.74 49.40
C GLU A 754 -6.78 10.33 49.28
N ALA A 755 -5.87 11.13 49.84
CA ALA A 755 -4.43 10.97 49.69
C ALA A 755 -3.89 9.60 50.16
N PRO A 756 -4.32 9.04 51.31
CA PRO A 756 -3.85 7.72 51.74
C PRO A 756 -4.24 6.59 50.78
N GLN A 757 -5.45 6.64 50.20
CA GLN A 757 -5.94 5.63 49.28
C GLN A 757 -5.17 5.67 47.95
N VAL A 758 -4.94 6.88 47.42
CA VAL A 758 -4.15 7.09 46.20
C VAL A 758 -2.69 6.68 46.42
N ALA A 759 -2.10 7.09 47.56
CA ALA A 759 -0.73 6.74 47.92
C ALA A 759 -0.53 5.23 48.08
N ALA A 760 -1.51 4.51 48.63
CA ALA A 760 -1.44 3.05 48.76
C ALA A 760 -1.31 2.37 47.39
N VAL A 761 -2.14 2.74 46.41
CA VAL A 761 -2.08 2.19 45.05
C VAL A 761 -0.79 2.60 44.34
N LEU A 762 -0.29 3.80 44.60
CA LEU A 762 0.93 4.33 44.01
C LEU A 762 2.19 3.66 44.59
N MET A 763 2.13 3.16 45.83
CA MET A 763 3.17 2.37 46.48
C MET A 763 3.13 0.87 46.16
N GLY A 764 2.19 0.42 45.33
CA GLY A 764 2.07 -0.97 44.90
C GLY A 764 1.35 -1.83 45.92
#